data_AF-A0ABC9NRV2-F1
#
_entry.id   AF-A0ABC9NRV2-F1
#
_cell.length_a   1.000
_cell.length_b   1.000
_cell.length_c   1.000
_cell.angle_alpha   90.00
_cell.angle_beta   90.00
_cell.angle_gamma   90.00
#
_symmetry.space_group_name_H-M   'P 1'
#
loop_
_entity.id
_entity.type
_entity.pdbx_description
1 polymer ?
#
loop_
_entity_poly.entity_id
_entity_poly.type
_entity_poly.pdbx_seq_one_letter_code
_entity_poly.pdbx_strand_id
1 'polypeptide(L)'
;MKRFIYQDEKSHKFWAVEQQGNELHISWGKVGTNGQSQVKSFADAATAEKAELKLIAEKVKKGYVDDDSAHVTLTPLIKESLPSEVKTSVVNKNKRPWLADDAVIPVTDDINQFAFPHRRRPREINYLRKEGEIWKRIANNTKAYTPNNNYNSYPENWQPAFAELQRRILGNQQTGSVQSDAALLWSFWNSYSADELVDDLVIRCGLETTIEIALLALHLKFKTVKATVTTEIPPNREAESLPDWHQRLCHHLSLAPQEEWLHCVDKVLAAIPTLSPARQPFAVLLIPERSDVANTMALRYADENIPAMTWLRLVVTDNAALAALEKYNFPPLHRDFRAYLATLLANHGVCGISRILLELTEDHPDNPTHLLGRISETEHLVKWLWKTNHPNAIQILILGINGKKKHLEYLSKACQKHPAAAIAAYAILLATHENAEWRRALVKLIIATPELVNNVIPWVNIKAAAILAECRPQTVTEECEYATANMLPQLLVAPPWILNKKKTAIPIFDLPVIPVAAISDITPEITKTMTRTYLVTRFQQIAQQQASEQTLFSDLPPMEKASWEVCSVPLTPEQQILWYLGFEKWRESGEKTYEKVSAPQRAVDALLRFDFPALDAEFTQFHDNTYKSWNLIALCYLPGQQAISFLNQIINKDNYTGEKYILAIFGDAANLLI
;
A
#
# COMPACT_ATOMS: atom_id res chain seq x y z
N MET A 1 -18.76 -20.36 -41.13
CA MET A 1 -17.44 -20.82 -40.65
C MET A 1 -16.73 -19.67 -39.94
N LYS A 2 -16.45 -19.80 -38.63
CA LYS A 2 -15.74 -18.77 -37.84
C LYS A 2 -14.27 -18.78 -38.19
N ARG A 3 -13.68 -17.62 -38.48
CA ARG A 3 -12.30 -17.50 -38.98
C ARG A 3 -11.48 -16.63 -38.04
N PHE A 4 -10.25 -17.04 -37.80
CA PHE A 4 -9.31 -16.36 -36.91
C PHE A 4 -7.97 -16.13 -37.60
N ILE A 5 -7.36 -14.98 -37.36
CA ILE A 5 -6.08 -14.57 -37.93
C ILE A 5 -5.02 -14.47 -36.82
N TYR A 6 -3.81 -14.93 -37.14
CA TYR A 6 -2.61 -14.78 -36.33
C TYR A 6 -1.55 -14.05 -37.13
N GLN A 7 -1.02 -12.95 -36.57
CA GLN A 7 0.02 -12.13 -37.17
C GLN A 7 1.17 -11.85 -36.20
N ASP A 8 2.39 -12.18 -36.61
CA ASP A 8 3.66 -11.78 -35.96
C ASP A 8 4.64 -11.21 -37.02
N GLU A 9 5.86 -10.83 -36.63
CA GLU A 9 6.87 -10.25 -37.54
C GLU A 9 7.27 -11.17 -38.72
N LYS A 10 6.99 -12.47 -38.66
CA LYS A 10 7.39 -13.50 -39.64
C LYS A 10 6.24 -14.35 -40.18
N SER A 11 5.03 -14.26 -39.61
CA SER A 11 3.91 -15.18 -39.84
C SER A 11 2.60 -14.42 -39.98
N HIS A 12 1.83 -14.74 -41.01
CA HIS A 12 0.46 -14.26 -41.21
C HIS A 12 -0.42 -15.45 -41.62
N LYS A 13 -1.15 -16.03 -40.66
CA LYS A 13 -1.83 -17.33 -40.79
C LYS A 13 -3.32 -17.20 -40.44
N PHE A 14 -4.15 -17.98 -41.10
CA PHE A 14 -5.56 -18.14 -40.73
C PHE A 14 -5.82 -19.54 -40.15
N TRP A 15 -6.82 -19.61 -39.29
CA TRP A 15 -7.43 -20.83 -38.80
C TRP A 15 -8.93 -20.62 -38.73
N ALA A 16 -9.73 -21.55 -39.23
CA ALA A 16 -11.18 -21.43 -39.26
C ALA A 16 -11.84 -22.75 -38.86
N VAL A 17 -13.03 -22.65 -38.27
CA VAL A 17 -13.79 -23.79 -37.77
C VAL A 17 -15.29 -23.59 -38.01
N GLU A 18 -15.97 -24.69 -38.35
CA GLU A 18 -17.42 -24.74 -38.49
C GLU A 18 -17.95 -26.10 -38.07
N GLN A 19 -18.98 -26.12 -37.24
CA GLN A 19 -19.74 -27.32 -36.96
C GLN A 19 -20.84 -27.53 -38.01
N GLN A 20 -20.90 -28.74 -38.58
CA GLN A 20 -21.99 -29.20 -39.44
C GLN A 20 -22.56 -30.50 -38.83
N GLY A 21 -23.64 -30.37 -38.07
CA GLY A 21 -24.26 -31.51 -37.36
C GLY A 21 -23.31 -32.10 -36.31
N ASN A 22 -22.91 -33.36 -36.50
CA ASN A 22 -21.94 -34.05 -35.64
C ASN A 22 -20.49 -33.98 -36.18
N GLU A 23 -20.23 -33.19 -37.22
CA GLU A 23 -18.90 -33.04 -37.80
C GLU A 23 -18.35 -31.63 -37.59
N LEU A 24 -17.03 -31.55 -37.38
CA LEU A 24 -16.30 -30.29 -37.24
C LEU A 24 -15.34 -30.13 -38.42
N HIS A 25 -15.57 -29.10 -39.22
CA HIS A 25 -14.77 -28.73 -40.39
C HIS A 25 -13.76 -27.66 -39.97
N ILE A 26 -12.49 -27.99 -40.04
CA ILE A 26 -11.39 -27.12 -39.62
C ILE A 26 -10.53 -26.81 -40.84
N SER A 27 -10.16 -25.55 -41.07
CA SER A 27 -9.20 -25.17 -42.11
C SER A 27 -8.12 -24.23 -41.58
N TRP A 28 -6.89 -24.32 -42.11
CA TRP A 28 -5.78 -23.46 -41.70
C TRP A 28 -4.73 -23.27 -42.80
N GLY A 29 -4.04 -22.14 -42.79
CA GLY A 29 -3.03 -21.84 -43.79
C GLY A 29 -2.42 -20.45 -43.65
N LYS A 30 -1.62 -20.05 -44.64
CA LYS A 30 -1.18 -18.65 -44.77
C LYS A 30 -2.36 -17.83 -45.30
N VAL A 31 -2.58 -16.63 -44.77
CA VAL A 31 -3.66 -15.75 -45.25
C VAL A 31 -3.44 -15.47 -46.76
N GLY A 32 -4.46 -15.73 -47.58
CA GLY A 32 -4.40 -15.61 -49.04
C GLY A 32 -4.12 -16.90 -49.83
N THR A 33 -3.98 -18.06 -49.16
CA THR A 33 -3.92 -19.39 -49.83
C THR A 33 -5.13 -20.25 -49.47
N ASN A 34 -5.37 -21.31 -50.23
CA ASN A 34 -6.45 -22.27 -49.95
C ASN A 34 -6.25 -23.09 -48.65
N GLY A 35 -5.04 -23.04 -48.06
CA GLY A 35 -4.72 -23.73 -46.82
C GLY A 35 -4.85 -25.26 -46.89
N GLN A 36 -5.02 -25.88 -45.72
CA GLN A 36 -5.33 -27.29 -45.51
C GLN A 36 -6.66 -27.38 -44.74
N SER A 37 -7.43 -28.45 -44.97
CA SER A 37 -8.71 -28.69 -44.28
C SER A 37 -8.77 -30.10 -43.68
N GLN A 38 -9.44 -30.23 -42.54
CA GLN A 38 -9.68 -31.49 -41.85
C GLN A 38 -11.12 -31.53 -41.34
N VAL A 39 -11.78 -32.67 -41.53
CA VAL A 39 -13.11 -32.96 -40.95
C VAL A 39 -12.92 -33.93 -39.79
N LYS A 40 -13.60 -33.67 -38.66
CA LYS A 40 -13.63 -34.56 -37.50
C LYS A 40 -15.07 -34.87 -37.12
N SER A 41 -15.46 -36.14 -37.20
CA SER A 41 -16.80 -36.59 -36.82
C SER A 41 -16.85 -36.99 -35.34
N PHE A 42 -17.94 -36.64 -34.66
CA PHE A 42 -18.23 -36.91 -33.26
C PHE A 42 -19.51 -37.74 -33.12
N ALA A 43 -19.75 -38.29 -31.91
CA ALA A 43 -20.88 -39.16 -31.64
C ALA A 43 -22.24 -38.43 -31.72
N ASP A 44 -22.28 -37.15 -31.32
CA ASP A 44 -23.47 -36.30 -31.39
C ASP A 44 -23.09 -34.82 -31.57
N ALA A 45 -24.08 -33.99 -31.88
CA ALA A 45 -23.88 -32.55 -32.10
C ALA A 45 -23.43 -31.80 -30.83
N ALA A 46 -23.81 -32.24 -29.64
CA ALA A 46 -23.45 -31.58 -28.38
C ALA A 46 -21.97 -31.81 -28.01
N THR A 47 -21.42 -32.98 -28.35
CA THR A 47 -19.99 -33.27 -28.21
C THR A 47 -19.14 -32.52 -29.23
N ALA A 48 -19.64 -32.34 -30.46
CA ALA A 48 -18.98 -31.50 -31.46
C ALA A 48 -18.89 -30.02 -31.03
N GLU A 49 -19.97 -29.47 -30.45
CA GLU A 49 -20.01 -28.08 -29.96
C GLU A 49 -19.02 -27.85 -28.80
N LYS A 50 -18.96 -28.76 -27.83
CA LYS A 50 -17.97 -28.70 -26.73
C LYS A 50 -16.53 -28.79 -27.26
N ALA A 51 -16.29 -29.59 -28.28
CA ALA A 51 -14.98 -29.72 -28.91
C ALA A 51 -14.59 -28.46 -29.71
N GLU A 52 -15.54 -27.83 -30.39
CA GLU A 52 -15.37 -26.56 -31.10
C GLU A 52 -14.95 -25.44 -30.13
N LEU A 53 -15.70 -25.23 -29.05
CA LEU A 53 -15.41 -24.20 -28.05
C LEU A 53 -14.03 -24.39 -27.41
N LYS A 54 -13.63 -25.65 -27.15
CA LYS A 54 -12.30 -25.97 -26.62
C LYS A 54 -11.18 -25.60 -27.59
N LEU A 55 -11.36 -25.87 -28.89
CA LEU A 55 -10.38 -25.51 -29.92
C LEU A 55 -10.27 -24.00 -30.11
N ILE A 56 -11.41 -23.28 -30.08
CA ILE A 56 -11.42 -21.82 -30.15
C ILE A 56 -10.67 -21.22 -28.95
N ALA A 57 -10.96 -21.67 -27.73
CA ALA A 57 -10.28 -21.19 -26.53
C ALA A 57 -8.76 -21.42 -26.57
N GLU A 58 -8.31 -22.57 -27.11
CA GLU A 58 -6.88 -22.86 -27.29
C GLU A 58 -6.23 -21.92 -28.32
N LYS A 59 -6.92 -21.62 -29.42
CA LYS A 59 -6.40 -20.72 -30.48
C LYS A 59 -6.36 -19.26 -30.04
N VAL A 60 -7.38 -18.79 -29.33
CA VAL A 60 -7.41 -17.43 -28.75
C VAL A 60 -6.28 -17.28 -27.73
N LYS A 61 -6.03 -18.28 -26.88
CA LYS A 61 -4.89 -18.28 -25.94
C LYS A 61 -3.52 -18.22 -26.65
N LYS A 62 -3.44 -18.73 -27.89
CA LYS A 62 -2.24 -18.67 -28.75
C LYS A 62 -2.15 -17.37 -29.56
N GLY A 63 -3.06 -16.42 -29.35
CA GLY A 63 -3.04 -15.09 -29.98
C GLY A 63 -3.77 -14.98 -31.32
N TYR A 64 -4.63 -15.94 -31.67
CA TYR A 64 -5.50 -15.83 -32.84
C TYR A 64 -6.70 -14.91 -32.53
N VAL A 65 -6.99 -13.97 -33.41
CA VAL A 65 -8.06 -12.96 -33.26
C VAL A 65 -9.15 -13.22 -34.31
N ASP A 66 -10.42 -13.02 -33.96
CA ASP A 66 -11.57 -13.24 -34.84
C ASP A 66 -11.59 -12.25 -36.02
N ASP A 67 -11.70 -12.77 -37.25
CA ASP A 67 -11.68 -12.01 -38.52
C ASP A 67 -12.94 -11.13 -38.68
N ASP A 68 -14.06 -11.52 -38.06
CA ASP A 68 -15.31 -10.73 -38.11
C ASP A 68 -15.24 -9.43 -37.27
N SER A 69 -14.20 -9.28 -36.44
CA SER A 69 -13.90 -8.01 -35.76
C SER A 69 -13.12 -7.00 -36.62
N ALA A 70 -12.68 -7.39 -37.83
CA ALA A 70 -11.91 -6.55 -38.76
C ALA A 70 -12.76 -5.86 -39.85
N HIS A 71 -14.08 -6.08 -39.88
CA HIS A 71 -15.01 -5.47 -40.85
C HIS A 71 -15.78 -4.27 -40.29
N VAL A 72 -15.11 -3.31 -39.65
CA VAL A 72 -15.55 -1.90 -39.69
C VAL A 72 -14.36 -1.05 -40.08
N THR A 73 -14.49 -0.42 -41.24
CA THR A 73 -13.59 0.57 -41.84
C THR A 73 -12.42 -0.01 -42.64
N LEU A 74 -12.69 -0.39 -43.89
CA LEU A 74 -11.78 -0.03 -44.98
C LEU A 74 -12.56 0.23 -46.27
N THR A 75 -12.42 1.43 -46.81
CA THR A 75 -12.35 1.65 -48.26
C THR A 75 -11.51 2.93 -48.53
N PRO A 76 -10.79 3.02 -49.67
CA PRO A 76 -9.34 2.78 -49.64
C PRO A 76 -8.53 3.55 -50.72
N LEU A 77 -7.24 3.16 -50.86
CA LEU A 77 -6.26 3.39 -51.94
C LEU A 77 -5.66 4.80 -52.05
N ILE A 78 -4.33 4.94 -52.12
CA ILE A 78 -3.48 4.48 -53.24
C ILE A 78 -2.15 3.81 -52.78
N LYS A 79 -1.89 2.62 -53.34
CA LYS A 79 -0.62 1.85 -53.52
C LYS A 79 0.29 2.57 -54.54
N GLU A 80 1.61 2.45 -54.66
CA GLU A 80 2.63 1.40 -54.50
C GLU A 80 3.97 2.18 -54.68
N SER A 81 5.12 1.85 -54.10
CA SER A 81 6.01 0.79 -54.57
C SER A 81 7.25 0.68 -53.66
N LEU A 82 7.69 -0.55 -53.37
CA LEU A 82 9.05 -0.92 -52.94
C LEU A 82 9.73 -1.61 -54.14
N PRO A 83 11.06 -1.56 -54.34
CA PRO A 83 11.89 -2.51 -53.58
C PRO A 83 13.37 -2.14 -53.27
N SER A 84 13.82 -2.70 -52.15
CA SER A 84 15.11 -3.37 -51.90
C SER A 84 16.44 -2.61 -51.65
N GLU A 85 17.16 -3.20 -50.69
CA GLU A 85 18.61 -3.24 -50.43
C GLU A 85 19.28 -2.21 -49.49
N VAL A 86 19.59 -2.70 -48.28
CA VAL A 86 20.92 -2.67 -47.62
C VAL A 86 21.65 -1.32 -47.62
N LYS A 87 21.43 -0.51 -46.58
CA LYS A 87 22.46 0.00 -45.63
C LYS A 87 21.93 1.16 -44.80
N THR A 88 22.47 1.21 -43.58
CA THR A 88 22.54 2.36 -42.65
C THR A 88 21.24 2.83 -41.99
N SER A 89 21.20 2.58 -40.68
CA SER A 89 20.54 3.34 -39.62
C SER A 89 20.18 4.79 -39.98
N VAL A 90 18.88 5.06 -40.11
CA VAL A 90 18.33 6.41 -39.94
C VAL A 90 17.71 6.47 -38.56
N VAL A 91 18.40 7.16 -37.65
CA VAL A 91 17.93 7.51 -36.31
C VAL A 91 16.67 8.37 -36.45
N ASN A 92 15.53 7.85 -35.99
CA ASN A 92 14.29 8.61 -35.90
C ASN A 92 14.38 9.57 -34.70
N LYS A 93 14.83 10.82 -34.93
CA LYS A 93 15.25 11.78 -33.88
C LYS A 93 14.12 12.39 -33.03
N ASN A 94 12.84 12.07 -33.26
CA ASN A 94 11.71 12.75 -32.60
C ASN A 94 10.79 11.86 -31.75
N LYS A 95 11.21 10.66 -31.36
CA LYS A 95 10.40 9.84 -30.45
C LYS A 95 10.74 10.17 -29.00
N ARG A 96 9.73 10.57 -28.20
CA ARG A 96 9.87 10.77 -26.75
C ARG A 96 10.53 9.54 -26.13
N PRO A 97 11.56 9.70 -25.28
CA PRO A 97 12.35 8.57 -24.78
C PRO A 97 11.65 7.76 -23.66
N TRP A 98 10.48 8.21 -23.19
CA TRP A 98 9.64 7.54 -22.21
C TRP A 98 8.16 7.59 -22.61
N LEU A 99 7.30 6.99 -21.79
CA LEU A 99 5.86 6.91 -22.05
C LEU A 99 5.22 8.31 -22.21
N ALA A 100 4.13 8.40 -22.97
CA ALA A 100 3.34 9.62 -23.05
C ALA A 100 2.69 9.93 -21.69
N ASP A 101 2.35 11.20 -21.42
CA ASP A 101 1.81 11.61 -20.12
C ASP A 101 0.41 11.02 -19.86
N ASP A 102 -0.31 10.67 -20.93
CA ASP A 102 -1.61 10.01 -20.97
C ASP A 102 -1.51 8.48 -21.14
N ALA A 103 -0.30 7.91 -21.11
CA ALA A 103 -0.12 6.48 -21.32
C ALA A 103 -0.79 5.65 -20.23
N VAL A 104 -1.46 4.58 -20.65
CA VAL A 104 -2.01 3.57 -19.77
C VAL A 104 -0.88 2.70 -19.21
N ILE A 105 -0.96 2.38 -17.92
CA ILE A 105 -0.02 1.46 -17.26
C ILE A 105 -0.69 0.09 -17.13
N PRO A 106 0.02 -1.02 -17.37
CA PRO A 106 -0.53 -2.35 -17.11
C PRO A 106 -0.98 -2.50 -15.66
N VAL A 107 -2.28 -2.72 -15.46
CA VAL A 107 -2.85 -3.01 -14.14
C VAL A 107 -2.47 -4.43 -13.75
N THR A 108 -1.58 -4.56 -12.78
CA THR A 108 -1.19 -5.87 -12.22
C THR A 108 -2.20 -6.36 -11.19
N ASP A 109 -2.25 -7.66 -10.92
CA ASP A 109 -3.13 -8.24 -9.88
C ASP A 109 -2.92 -7.57 -8.51
N ASP A 110 -1.67 -7.25 -8.16
CA ASP A 110 -1.30 -6.55 -6.93
C ASP A 110 -1.93 -5.13 -6.89
N ILE A 111 -1.81 -4.35 -7.97
CA ILE A 111 -2.46 -3.03 -8.07
C ILE A 111 -3.99 -3.19 -7.99
N ASN A 112 -4.54 -4.15 -8.73
CA ASN A 112 -5.98 -4.37 -8.75
C ASN A 112 -6.50 -4.84 -7.39
N GLN A 113 -5.73 -5.60 -6.61
CA GLN A 113 -6.14 -6.07 -5.28
C GLN A 113 -6.35 -4.92 -4.30
N PHE A 114 -5.48 -3.90 -4.33
CA PHE A 114 -5.56 -2.77 -3.40
C PHE A 114 -6.40 -1.61 -3.91
N ALA A 115 -6.54 -1.45 -5.23
CA ALA A 115 -7.37 -0.38 -5.79
C ALA A 115 -8.84 -0.55 -5.40
N PHE A 116 -9.62 0.52 -5.47
CA PHE A 116 -11.06 0.47 -5.24
C PHE A 116 -11.70 -0.48 -6.26
N PRO A 117 -12.75 -1.23 -5.90
CA PRO A 117 -13.42 -2.12 -6.84
C PRO A 117 -13.96 -1.37 -8.05
N HIS A 118 -13.91 -2.01 -9.22
CA HIS A 118 -14.33 -1.41 -10.48
C HIS A 118 -14.68 -2.49 -11.51
N ARG A 119 -15.76 -2.30 -12.27
CA ARG A 119 -16.32 -3.29 -13.21
C ARG A 119 -15.39 -3.64 -14.38
N ARG A 120 -14.55 -2.70 -14.81
CA ARG A 120 -13.53 -2.96 -15.85
C ARG A 120 -12.39 -3.87 -15.37
N ARG A 121 -12.26 -4.10 -14.07
CA ARG A 121 -11.22 -4.92 -13.45
C ARG A 121 -11.81 -5.71 -12.27
N PRO A 122 -12.83 -6.55 -12.52
CA PRO A 122 -13.54 -7.26 -11.48
C PRO A 122 -12.59 -8.22 -10.77
N ARG A 123 -12.82 -8.42 -9.48
CA ARG A 123 -12.09 -9.40 -8.66
C ARG A 123 -13.06 -10.11 -7.75
N GLU A 124 -12.83 -11.39 -7.50
CA GLU A 124 -13.71 -12.15 -6.61
C GLU A 124 -13.66 -11.59 -5.18
N ILE A 125 -14.76 -11.78 -4.45
CA ILE A 125 -14.81 -11.53 -3.02
C ILE A 125 -14.20 -12.76 -2.34
N ASN A 126 -12.94 -12.65 -1.90
CA ASN A 126 -12.17 -13.75 -1.33
C ASN A 126 -12.83 -14.45 -0.13
N TYR A 127 -13.69 -13.74 0.59
CA TYR A 127 -14.38 -14.25 1.75
C TYR A 127 -15.71 -13.51 1.92
N LEU A 128 -16.81 -14.27 1.91
CA LEU A 128 -18.15 -13.80 2.24
C LEU A 128 -18.49 -14.25 3.66
N ARG A 129 -18.94 -13.31 4.49
CA ARG A 129 -19.46 -13.63 5.83
C ARG A 129 -20.81 -14.34 5.70
N LYS A 130 -21.11 -15.23 6.65
CA LYS A 130 -22.39 -15.96 6.63
C LYS A 130 -23.53 -15.06 7.12
N GLU A 131 -24.72 -15.32 6.59
CA GLU A 131 -25.96 -14.68 7.03
C GLU A 131 -26.11 -14.71 8.56
N GLY A 132 -26.39 -13.55 9.16
CA GLY A 132 -26.63 -13.44 10.60
C GLY A 132 -25.39 -13.51 11.50
N GLU A 133 -24.16 -13.67 10.98
CA GLU A 133 -22.94 -13.64 11.82
C GLU A 133 -22.75 -12.29 12.50
N ILE A 134 -23.00 -11.20 11.78
CA ILE A 134 -22.91 -9.85 12.34
C ILE A 134 -23.91 -9.66 13.49
N TRP A 135 -25.10 -10.25 13.39
CA TRP A 135 -26.13 -10.18 14.44
C TRP A 135 -25.74 -10.95 15.69
N LYS A 136 -24.98 -12.05 15.58
CA LYS A 136 -24.37 -12.70 16.76
C LYS A 136 -23.38 -11.76 17.45
N ARG A 137 -22.57 -11.00 16.69
CA ARG A 137 -21.63 -10.02 17.26
C ARG A 137 -22.36 -8.85 17.91
N ILE A 138 -23.42 -8.37 17.29
CA ILE A 138 -24.29 -7.32 17.84
C ILE A 138 -24.93 -7.81 19.14
N ALA A 139 -25.46 -9.04 19.17
CA ALA A 139 -26.05 -9.64 20.37
C ALA A 139 -25.04 -9.82 21.51
N ASN A 140 -23.78 -10.16 21.20
CA ASN A 140 -22.71 -10.31 22.20
C ASN A 140 -22.28 -8.98 22.84
N ASN A 141 -22.52 -7.84 22.19
CA ASN A 141 -22.20 -6.52 22.72
C ASN A 141 -23.28 -5.48 22.34
N THR A 142 -24.50 -5.73 22.79
CA THR A 142 -25.65 -4.85 22.49
C THR A 142 -25.38 -3.41 22.92
N LYS A 143 -24.66 -3.20 24.03
CA LYS A 143 -24.32 -1.87 24.54
C LYS A 143 -23.57 -1.01 23.53
N ALA A 144 -22.65 -1.60 22.75
CA ALA A 144 -21.86 -0.87 21.76
C ALA A 144 -22.68 -0.40 20.54
N TYR A 145 -23.73 -1.14 20.19
CA TYR A 145 -24.53 -0.87 18.98
C TYR A 145 -25.86 -0.17 19.26
N THR A 146 -26.31 -0.13 20.51
CA THR A 146 -27.60 0.47 20.87
C THR A 146 -27.58 1.99 20.68
N PRO A 147 -28.49 2.58 19.87
CA PRO A 147 -28.49 4.01 19.60
C PRO A 147 -28.51 4.92 20.84
N ASN A 148 -29.36 4.65 21.84
CA ASN A 148 -29.48 5.50 23.04
C ASN A 148 -28.21 5.56 23.91
N ASN A 149 -27.32 4.58 23.80
CA ASN A 149 -26.04 4.64 24.50
C ASN A 149 -25.10 5.65 23.82
N ASN A 150 -25.18 5.74 22.50
CA ASN A 150 -24.27 6.50 21.68
C ASN A 150 -24.79 7.92 21.40
N TYR A 151 -26.10 8.15 21.44
CA TYR A 151 -26.74 9.34 20.87
C TYR A 151 -27.83 9.93 21.80
N ASN A 152 -27.99 11.26 21.79
CA ASN A 152 -28.94 11.96 22.67
C ASN A 152 -30.32 12.20 22.03
N SER A 153 -30.35 12.49 20.73
CA SER A 153 -31.59 12.75 20.00
C SER A 153 -31.42 12.50 18.51
N TYR A 154 -32.56 12.38 17.82
CA TYR A 154 -32.66 12.05 16.41
C TYR A 154 -33.60 13.04 15.70
N PRO A 155 -33.40 13.32 14.39
CA PRO A 155 -34.34 14.08 13.58
C PRO A 155 -35.74 13.44 13.63
N GLU A 156 -36.80 14.25 13.63
CA GLU A 156 -38.18 13.75 13.80
C GLU A 156 -38.53 12.62 12.81
N ASN A 157 -38.14 12.79 11.55
CA ASN A 157 -38.36 11.79 10.49
C ASN A 157 -37.51 10.51 10.64
N TRP A 158 -36.54 10.47 11.54
CA TRP A 158 -35.67 9.31 11.83
C TRP A 158 -35.94 8.68 13.19
N GLN A 159 -36.68 9.33 14.09
CA GLN A 159 -37.00 8.78 15.41
C GLN A 159 -37.66 7.39 15.36
N PRO A 160 -38.64 7.10 14.48
CA PRO A 160 -39.22 5.76 14.37
C PRO A 160 -38.19 4.70 13.97
N ALA A 161 -37.29 5.03 13.03
CA ALA A 161 -36.26 4.13 12.54
C ALA A 161 -35.22 3.79 13.61
N PHE A 162 -34.76 4.78 14.39
CA PHE A 162 -33.85 4.54 15.52
C PHE A 162 -34.51 3.77 16.67
N ALA A 163 -35.80 4.02 16.95
CA ALA A 163 -36.55 3.25 17.94
C ALA A 163 -36.76 1.79 17.50
N GLU A 164 -37.05 1.56 16.21
CA GLU A 164 -37.09 0.22 15.63
C GLU A 164 -35.72 -0.47 15.70
N LEU A 165 -34.65 0.21 15.28
CA LEU A 165 -33.29 -0.31 15.35
C LEU A 165 -32.92 -0.73 16.79
N GLN A 166 -33.25 0.10 17.78
CA GLN A 166 -33.00 -0.23 19.18
C GLN A 166 -33.77 -1.48 19.62
N ARG A 167 -35.07 -1.60 19.28
CA ARG A 167 -35.84 -2.82 19.58
C ARG A 167 -35.25 -4.04 18.90
N ARG A 168 -34.82 -3.90 17.64
CA ARG A 168 -34.18 -4.97 16.87
C ARG A 168 -32.89 -5.46 17.50
N ILE A 169 -32.01 -4.56 17.91
CA ILE A 169 -30.75 -4.91 18.58
C ILE A 169 -31.01 -5.62 19.92
N LEU A 170 -31.94 -5.11 20.74
CA LEU A 170 -32.27 -5.71 22.04
C LEU A 170 -32.97 -7.08 21.89
N GLY A 171 -33.79 -7.24 20.85
CA GLY A 171 -34.49 -8.49 20.54
C GLY A 171 -33.72 -9.44 19.62
N ASN A 172 -32.47 -9.10 19.24
CA ASN A 172 -31.68 -9.83 18.24
C ASN A 172 -32.46 -10.13 16.94
N GLN A 173 -33.26 -9.17 16.47
CA GLN A 173 -34.07 -9.27 15.26
C GLN A 173 -33.33 -8.72 14.05
N GLN A 174 -33.02 -9.61 13.10
CA GLN A 174 -32.15 -9.29 11.97
C GLN A 174 -32.81 -8.44 10.89
N THR A 175 -34.13 -8.53 10.74
CA THR A 175 -34.91 -7.82 9.71
C THR A 175 -35.59 -6.58 10.28
N GLY A 176 -35.77 -5.56 9.44
CA GLY A 176 -36.50 -4.34 9.78
C GLY A 176 -36.71 -3.45 8.57
N SER A 177 -37.16 -2.22 8.81
CA SER A 177 -37.35 -1.23 7.76
C SER A 177 -36.03 -0.79 7.11
N VAL A 178 -36.10 -0.35 5.85
CA VAL A 178 -34.96 0.21 5.10
C VAL A 178 -34.30 1.37 5.88
N GLN A 179 -35.09 2.25 6.51
CA GLN A 179 -34.54 3.34 7.32
C GLN A 179 -33.84 2.83 8.59
N SER A 180 -34.35 1.79 9.25
CA SER A 180 -33.68 1.21 10.43
C SER A 180 -32.37 0.49 10.05
N ASP A 181 -32.32 -0.18 8.89
CA ASP A 181 -31.08 -0.71 8.32
C ASP A 181 -30.11 0.40 7.92
N ALA A 182 -30.60 1.53 7.40
CA ALA A 182 -29.78 2.69 7.06
C ALA A 182 -29.17 3.35 8.30
N ALA A 183 -29.94 3.45 9.39
CA ALA A 183 -29.46 3.91 10.68
C ALA A 183 -28.37 2.97 11.24
N LEU A 184 -28.54 1.65 11.07
CA LEU A 184 -27.54 0.66 11.45
C LEU A 184 -26.26 0.80 10.62
N LEU A 185 -26.37 0.83 9.29
CA LEU A 185 -25.24 0.97 8.38
C LEU A 185 -24.48 2.29 8.61
N TRP A 186 -25.20 3.38 8.85
CA TRP A 186 -24.61 4.67 9.21
C TRP A 186 -23.78 4.57 10.50
N SER A 187 -24.25 3.86 11.53
CA SER A 187 -23.49 3.67 12.78
C SER A 187 -22.17 2.89 12.58
N PHE A 188 -22.04 2.16 11.46
CA PHE A 188 -20.85 1.41 11.07
C PHE A 188 -19.84 2.20 10.24
N TRP A 189 -19.99 3.52 10.10
CA TRP A 189 -19.10 4.36 9.28
C TRP A 189 -17.61 4.15 9.52
N ASN A 190 -17.21 3.91 10.79
CA ASN A 190 -15.80 3.70 11.17
C ASN A 190 -15.57 2.34 11.87
N SER A 191 -16.40 1.35 11.54
CA SER A 191 -16.36 0.01 12.11
C SER A 191 -15.50 -0.97 11.30
N TYR A 192 -14.62 -1.70 11.97
CA TYR A 192 -13.92 -2.85 11.38
C TYR A 192 -14.84 -4.00 10.93
N SER A 193 -16.11 -3.97 11.34
CA SER A 193 -17.12 -4.97 10.98
C SER A 193 -18.08 -4.48 9.88
N ALA A 194 -17.78 -3.35 9.25
CA ALA A 194 -18.62 -2.76 8.21
C ALA A 194 -18.82 -3.70 7.01
N ASP A 195 -17.77 -4.40 6.60
CA ASP A 195 -17.85 -5.37 5.50
C ASP A 195 -18.85 -6.50 5.79
N GLU A 196 -18.89 -6.98 7.04
CA GLU A 196 -19.80 -8.07 7.44
C GLU A 196 -21.26 -7.63 7.41
N LEU A 197 -21.52 -6.36 7.76
CA LEU A 197 -22.85 -5.78 7.68
C LEU A 197 -23.30 -5.60 6.23
N VAL A 198 -22.41 -5.15 5.33
CA VAL A 198 -22.73 -5.04 3.90
C VAL A 198 -23.05 -6.40 3.32
N ASP A 199 -22.24 -7.42 3.62
CA ASP A 199 -22.49 -8.79 3.15
C ASP A 199 -23.86 -9.31 3.65
N ASP A 200 -24.19 -9.12 4.93
CA ASP A 200 -25.50 -9.48 5.50
C ASP A 200 -26.64 -8.77 4.78
N LEU A 201 -26.52 -7.47 4.53
CA LEU A 201 -27.54 -6.67 3.84
C LEU A 201 -27.74 -7.13 2.39
N VAL A 202 -26.66 -7.40 1.66
CA VAL A 202 -26.75 -7.87 0.27
C VAL A 202 -27.40 -9.26 0.23
N ILE A 203 -27.02 -10.18 1.13
CA ILE A 203 -27.60 -11.52 1.21
C ILE A 203 -29.09 -11.48 1.58
N ARG A 204 -29.46 -10.65 2.56
CA ARG A 204 -30.81 -10.62 3.14
C ARG A 204 -31.81 -9.77 2.36
N CYS A 205 -31.35 -8.64 1.81
CA CYS A 205 -32.21 -7.62 1.20
C CYS A 205 -32.00 -7.48 -0.31
N GLY A 206 -30.95 -8.08 -0.88
CA GLY A 206 -30.52 -7.86 -2.26
C GLY A 206 -29.67 -6.60 -2.43
N LEU A 207 -28.95 -6.53 -3.55
CA LEU A 207 -28.02 -5.44 -3.81
C LEU A 207 -28.72 -4.10 -4.02
N GLU A 208 -29.80 -4.09 -4.80
CA GLU A 208 -30.58 -2.87 -5.06
C GLU A 208 -31.11 -2.21 -3.78
N THR A 209 -31.68 -3.00 -2.86
CA THR A 209 -32.16 -2.50 -1.57
C THR A 209 -31.01 -2.02 -0.70
N THR A 210 -29.87 -2.72 -0.74
CA THR A 210 -28.66 -2.31 0.01
C THR A 210 -28.13 -0.95 -0.46
N ILE A 211 -28.27 -0.63 -1.75
CA ILE A 211 -27.94 0.69 -2.29
C ILE A 211 -28.88 1.77 -1.75
N GLU A 212 -30.18 1.51 -1.68
CA GLU A 212 -31.13 2.45 -1.05
C GLU A 212 -30.80 2.70 0.42
N ILE A 213 -30.46 1.63 1.15
CA ILE A 213 -30.03 1.69 2.55
C ILE A 213 -28.77 2.56 2.69
N ALA A 214 -27.77 2.36 1.84
CA ALA A 214 -26.54 3.14 1.82
C ALA A 214 -26.79 4.62 1.50
N LEU A 215 -27.63 4.92 0.51
CA LEU A 215 -27.98 6.29 0.13
C LEU A 215 -28.75 7.00 1.25
N LEU A 216 -29.66 6.32 1.94
CA LEU A 216 -30.33 6.84 3.14
C LEU A 216 -29.33 7.08 4.28
N ALA A 217 -28.38 6.17 4.51
CA ALA A 217 -27.35 6.31 5.54
C ALA A 217 -26.48 7.57 5.32
N LEU A 218 -26.23 7.96 4.06
CA LEU A 218 -25.47 9.16 3.73
C LEU A 218 -26.17 10.47 4.16
N HIS A 219 -27.49 10.47 4.36
CA HIS A 219 -28.22 11.66 4.83
C HIS A 219 -27.91 12.01 6.29
N LEU A 220 -27.38 11.07 7.08
CA LEU A 220 -27.18 11.24 8.52
C LEU A 220 -25.79 11.78 8.87
N LYS A 221 -25.72 12.53 9.97
CA LYS A 221 -24.49 13.09 10.52
C LYS A 221 -24.49 13.17 12.04
N PHE A 222 -23.43 12.58 12.63
CA PHE A 222 -22.53 12.98 13.72
C PHE A 222 -21.87 11.72 14.32
N LYS A 223 -20.70 11.85 14.95
CA LYS A 223 -19.86 10.70 15.37
C LYS A 223 -19.48 10.69 16.85
N THR A 224 -19.62 11.81 17.57
CA THR A 224 -19.23 11.90 18.98
C THR A 224 -20.26 11.23 19.89
N VAL A 225 -19.78 10.49 20.89
CA VAL A 225 -20.66 9.86 21.89
C VAL A 225 -21.46 10.96 22.60
N LYS A 226 -22.78 10.75 22.73
CA LYS A 226 -23.75 11.68 23.30
C LYS A 226 -23.93 13.01 22.54
N ALA A 227 -23.83 12.99 21.21
CA ALA A 227 -24.27 14.12 20.38
C ALA A 227 -25.66 13.88 19.75
N THR A 228 -26.11 14.81 18.91
CA THR A 228 -27.45 14.84 18.28
C THR A 228 -27.38 14.43 16.82
N VAL A 229 -28.23 13.49 16.37
CA VAL A 229 -28.29 13.08 14.95
C VAL A 229 -28.92 14.22 14.19
N THR A 230 -28.28 14.63 13.10
CA THR A 230 -28.82 15.63 12.19
C THR A 230 -28.72 15.16 10.74
N THR A 231 -29.65 15.63 9.92
CA THR A 231 -29.60 15.56 8.46
C THR A 231 -29.09 16.86 7.84
N GLU A 232 -28.86 17.89 8.65
CA GLU A 232 -28.32 19.18 8.23
C GLU A 232 -26.79 19.12 8.13
N ILE A 233 -26.32 18.95 6.91
CA ILE A 233 -24.90 18.83 6.60
C ILE A 233 -24.50 20.05 5.76
N PRO A 234 -23.69 20.98 6.31
CA PRO A 234 -23.30 22.18 5.56
C PRO A 234 -22.33 21.81 4.42
N PRO A 235 -22.40 22.52 3.28
CA PRO A 235 -21.59 22.22 2.10
C PRO A 235 -20.09 22.47 2.32
N ASN A 236 -19.73 23.51 3.09
CA ASN A 236 -18.36 23.91 3.40
C ASN A 236 -17.69 23.11 4.52
N ARG A 237 -18.29 21.98 4.91
CA ARG A 237 -17.74 21.10 5.93
C ARG A 237 -16.41 20.52 5.48
N GLU A 238 -15.48 20.37 6.42
CA GLU A 238 -14.25 19.63 6.20
C GLU A 238 -14.52 18.24 5.60
N ALA A 239 -13.64 17.81 4.70
CA ALA A 239 -13.78 16.52 4.05
C ALA A 239 -13.72 15.40 5.10
N GLU A 240 -14.66 14.45 5.03
CA GLU A 240 -14.71 13.27 5.89
C GLU A 240 -14.11 12.06 5.18
N SER A 241 -13.61 11.09 5.95
CA SER A 241 -13.20 9.80 5.39
C SER A 241 -14.40 9.07 4.82
N LEU A 242 -14.16 8.30 3.74
CA LEU A 242 -15.20 7.43 3.21
C LEU A 242 -15.71 6.48 4.31
N PRO A 243 -17.01 6.13 4.27
CA PRO A 243 -17.51 5.10 5.16
C PRO A 243 -16.76 3.79 4.92
N ASP A 244 -16.40 3.07 5.99
CA ASP A 244 -15.68 1.79 5.87
C ASP A 244 -16.46 0.77 5.02
N TRP A 245 -17.80 0.81 5.06
CA TRP A 245 -18.66 -0.06 4.26
C TRP A 245 -18.64 0.26 2.76
N HIS A 246 -18.19 1.45 2.36
CA HIS A 246 -18.32 1.97 0.99
C HIS A 246 -17.60 1.08 -0.02
N GLN A 247 -16.33 0.76 0.25
CA GLN A 247 -15.53 -0.07 -0.66
C GLN A 247 -16.11 -1.48 -0.81
N ARG A 248 -16.66 -2.06 0.26
CA ARG A 248 -17.29 -3.39 0.20
C ARG A 248 -18.53 -3.39 -0.68
N LEU A 249 -19.36 -2.35 -0.58
CA LEU A 249 -20.55 -2.20 -1.42
C LEU A 249 -20.17 -2.00 -2.90
N CYS A 250 -19.14 -1.20 -3.18
CA CYS A 250 -18.57 -1.10 -4.53
C CYS A 250 -18.07 -2.44 -5.06
N HIS A 251 -17.56 -3.32 -4.19
CA HIS A 251 -17.13 -4.67 -4.59
C HIS A 251 -18.30 -5.49 -5.09
N HIS A 252 -19.42 -5.50 -4.37
CA HIS A 252 -20.66 -6.16 -4.83
C HIS A 252 -21.18 -5.57 -6.15
N LEU A 253 -21.24 -4.24 -6.28
CA LEU A 253 -21.62 -3.56 -7.53
C LEU A 253 -20.70 -3.92 -8.71
N SER A 254 -19.40 -4.11 -8.45
CA SER A 254 -18.42 -4.46 -9.49
C SER A 254 -18.64 -5.85 -10.08
N LEU A 255 -19.29 -6.74 -9.33
CA LEU A 255 -19.59 -8.12 -9.72
C LEU A 255 -21.04 -8.32 -10.18
N ALA A 256 -21.91 -7.33 -9.96
CA ALA A 256 -23.32 -7.41 -10.29
C ALA A 256 -23.55 -7.63 -11.81
N PRO A 257 -24.56 -8.43 -12.20
CA PRO A 257 -25.04 -8.51 -13.58
C PRO A 257 -25.35 -7.12 -14.15
N GLN A 258 -25.26 -6.99 -15.48
CA GLN A 258 -25.39 -5.69 -16.14
C GLN A 258 -26.74 -5.00 -15.86
N GLU A 259 -27.84 -5.76 -15.81
CA GLU A 259 -29.18 -5.25 -15.55
C GLU A 259 -29.34 -4.73 -14.11
N GLU A 260 -28.99 -5.57 -13.12
CA GLU A 260 -29.03 -5.19 -11.70
C GLU A 260 -28.11 -3.99 -11.41
N TRP A 261 -26.94 -3.92 -12.05
CA TRP A 261 -26.06 -2.77 -11.95
C TRP A 261 -26.68 -1.48 -12.50
N LEU A 262 -27.36 -1.54 -13.65
CA LEU A 262 -28.03 -0.37 -14.23
C LEU A 262 -29.14 0.15 -13.31
N HIS A 263 -29.95 -0.74 -12.72
CA HIS A 263 -30.95 -0.33 -11.73
C HIS A 263 -30.30 0.33 -10.51
N CYS A 264 -29.19 -0.21 -10.00
CA CYS A 264 -28.44 0.41 -8.92
C CYS A 264 -27.91 1.80 -9.31
N VAL A 265 -27.39 1.96 -10.53
CA VAL A 265 -26.93 3.26 -11.05
C VAL A 265 -28.08 4.26 -11.09
N ASP A 266 -29.25 3.88 -11.60
CA ASP A 266 -30.41 4.77 -11.68
C ASP A 266 -30.86 5.24 -10.28
N LYS A 267 -30.85 4.34 -9.29
CA LYS A 267 -31.13 4.70 -7.88
C LYS A 267 -30.11 5.68 -7.31
N VAL A 268 -28.82 5.46 -7.58
CA VAL A 268 -27.75 6.38 -7.15
C VAL A 268 -27.94 7.76 -7.80
N LEU A 269 -28.18 7.81 -9.11
CA LEU A 269 -28.39 9.07 -9.84
C LEU A 269 -29.61 9.83 -9.34
N ALA A 270 -30.71 9.13 -9.04
CA ALA A 270 -31.92 9.72 -8.48
C ALA A 270 -31.70 10.29 -7.06
N ALA A 271 -30.82 9.70 -6.27
CA ALA A 271 -30.54 10.12 -4.89
C ALA A 271 -29.50 11.25 -4.77
N ILE A 272 -28.57 11.41 -5.72
CA ILE A 272 -27.59 12.51 -5.71
C ILE A 272 -28.21 13.88 -5.40
N PRO A 273 -29.28 14.35 -6.09
CA PRO A 273 -29.84 15.67 -5.82
C PRO A 273 -30.55 15.79 -4.45
N THR A 274 -30.88 14.67 -3.79
CA THR A 274 -31.52 14.69 -2.46
C THR A 274 -30.49 14.81 -1.33
N LEU A 275 -29.23 14.50 -1.61
CA LEU A 275 -28.13 14.57 -0.67
C LEU A 275 -27.59 15.99 -0.53
N SER A 276 -27.16 16.34 0.68
CA SER A 276 -26.35 17.55 0.90
C SER A 276 -25.12 17.54 -0.04
N PRO A 277 -24.68 18.69 -0.57
CA PRO A 277 -23.53 18.76 -1.47
C PRO A 277 -22.26 18.11 -0.90
N ALA A 278 -22.06 18.13 0.42
CA ALA A 278 -20.94 17.46 1.09
C ALA A 278 -21.02 15.91 1.08
N ARG A 279 -22.17 15.32 0.75
CA ARG A 279 -22.42 13.86 0.69
C ARG A 279 -22.52 13.33 -0.73
N GLN A 280 -22.78 14.19 -1.72
CA GLN A 280 -22.91 13.80 -3.12
C GLN A 280 -21.67 13.05 -3.67
N PRO A 281 -20.41 13.43 -3.36
CA PRO A 281 -19.24 12.71 -3.84
C PRO A 281 -19.21 11.23 -3.40
N PHE A 282 -19.72 10.91 -2.21
CA PHE A 282 -19.72 9.54 -1.70
C PHE A 282 -20.69 8.66 -2.47
N ALA A 283 -21.85 9.22 -2.87
CA ALA A 283 -22.80 8.54 -3.74
C ALA A 283 -22.23 8.34 -5.15
N VAL A 284 -21.57 9.35 -5.73
CA VAL A 284 -20.91 9.23 -7.04
C VAL A 284 -19.82 8.14 -7.02
N LEU A 285 -19.06 8.03 -5.93
CA LEU A 285 -18.03 7.00 -5.81
C LEU A 285 -18.57 5.57 -5.69
N LEU A 286 -19.88 5.37 -5.48
CA LEU A 286 -20.50 4.04 -5.61
C LEU A 286 -20.53 3.57 -7.07
N ILE A 287 -20.51 4.50 -8.03
CA ILE A 287 -20.59 4.22 -9.48
C ILE A 287 -19.36 4.78 -10.21
N PRO A 288 -18.14 4.32 -9.88
CA PRO A 288 -16.91 4.90 -10.41
C PRO A 288 -16.78 4.78 -11.94
N GLU A 289 -17.55 3.90 -12.59
CA GLU A 289 -17.61 3.76 -14.05
C GLU A 289 -18.25 4.98 -14.74
N ARG A 290 -19.05 5.78 -14.02
CA ARG A 290 -19.73 6.97 -14.51
C ARG A 290 -18.91 8.23 -14.25
N SER A 291 -17.72 8.29 -14.85
CA SER A 291 -16.84 9.46 -14.72
C SER A 291 -17.46 10.74 -15.30
N ASP A 292 -18.41 10.63 -16.23
CA ASP A 292 -19.22 11.73 -16.74
C ASP A 292 -19.99 12.47 -15.63
N VAL A 293 -20.53 11.71 -14.67
CA VAL A 293 -21.27 12.26 -13.52
C VAL A 293 -20.31 12.97 -12.57
N ALA A 294 -19.14 12.37 -12.31
CA ALA A 294 -18.11 12.97 -11.48
C ALA A 294 -17.55 14.27 -12.09
N ASN A 295 -17.25 14.26 -13.41
CA ASN A 295 -16.79 15.43 -14.14
C ASN A 295 -17.82 16.56 -14.07
N THR A 296 -19.09 16.25 -14.34
CA THR A 296 -20.19 17.23 -14.28
C THR A 296 -20.36 17.81 -12.88
N MET A 297 -20.24 16.97 -11.84
CA MET A 297 -20.36 17.40 -10.44
C MET A 297 -19.21 18.32 -10.03
N ALA A 298 -17.96 17.97 -10.38
CA ALA A 298 -16.79 18.79 -10.09
C ALA A 298 -16.89 20.18 -10.77
N LEU A 299 -17.33 20.23 -12.02
CA LEU A 299 -17.53 21.47 -12.76
C LEU A 299 -18.69 22.30 -12.19
N ARG A 300 -19.81 21.66 -11.82
CA ARG A 300 -20.97 22.34 -11.22
C ARG A 300 -20.60 23.11 -9.96
N TYR A 301 -19.73 22.54 -9.13
CA TYR A 301 -19.30 23.11 -7.86
C TYR A 301 -17.92 23.77 -7.92
N ALA A 302 -17.43 24.10 -9.12
CA ALA A 302 -16.10 24.68 -9.32
C ALA A 302 -15.90 26.01 -8.58
N ASP A 303 -16.96 26.80 -8.38
CA ASP A 303 -16.90 28.09 -7.68
C ASP A 303 -17.28 27.99 -6.19
N GLU A 304 -17.83 26.85 -5.74
CA GLU A 304 -18.26 26.65 -4.36
C GLU A 304 -17.16 26.02 -3.50
N ASN A 305 -17.14 26.31 -2.19
CA ASN A 305 -16.23 25.64 -1.26
C ASN A 305 -16.89 24.38 -0.68
N ILE A 306 -16.71 23.24 -1.34
CA ILE A 306 -17.18 21.92 -0.90
C ILE A 306 -15.99 20.96 -0.78
N PRO A 307 -15.29 20.94 0.38
CA PRO A 307 -14.08 20.13 0.58
C PRO A 307 -14.24 18.64 0.23
N ALA A 308 -15.43 18.07 0.44
CA ALA A 308 -15.73 16.68 0.10
C ALA A 308 -15.51 16.34 -1.40
N MET A 309 -15.55 17.33 -2.30
CA MET A 309 -15.34 17.13 -3.74
C MET A 309 -13.93 16.60 -4.07
N THR A 310 -12.95 16.76 -3.17
CA THR A 310 -11.60 16.20 -3.33
C THR A 310 -11.62 14.69 -3.62
N TRP A 311 -12.62 13.97 -3.10
CA TRP A 311 -12.81 12.54 -3.34
C TRP A 311 -13.06 12.18 -4.82
N LEU A 312 -13.59 13.11 -5.63
CA LEU A 312 -13.87 12.87 -7.05
C LEU A 312 -12.59 12.75 -7.90
N ARG A 313 -11.43 13.18 -7.38
CA ARG A 313 -10.12 13.01 -8.06
C ARG A 313 -9.80 11.56 -8.43
N LEU A 314 -10.40 10.59 -7.72
CA LEU A 314 -10.27 9.15 -8.01
C LEU A 314 -10.87 8.73 -9.35
N VAL A 315 -11.91 9.44 -9.82
CA VAL A 315 -12.76 9.01 -10.95
C VAL A 315 -12.83 10.03 -12.07
N VAL A 316 -12.54 11.31 -11.80
CA VAL A 316 -12.53 12.38 -12.80
C VAL A 316 -11.50 12.14 -13.89
N THR A 317 -11.95 12.23 -15.15
CA THR A 317 -11.13 12.07 -16.35
C THR A 317 -10.99 13.36 -17.15
N ASP A 318 -11.88 14.34 -16.95
CA ASP A 318 -11.81 15.64 -17.62
C ASP A 318 -10.78 16.57 -16.96
N ASN A 319 -9.97 17.26 -17.77
CA ASN A 319 -8.91 18.13 -17.27
C ASN A 319 -9.44 19.41 -16.61
N ALA A 320 -10.55 19.97 -17.10
CA ALA A 320 -11.14 21.16 -16.49
C ALA A 320 -11.80 20.80 -15.14
N ALA A 321 -12.45 19.64 -15.06
CA ALA A 321 -12.96 19.09 -13.81
C ALA A 321 -11.83 18.81 -12.81
N LEU A 322 -10.69 18.27 -13.27
CA LEU A 322 -9.54 18.05 -12.39
C LEU A 322 -8.98 19.38 -11.87
N ALA A 323 -8.78 20.36 -12.73
CA ALA A 323 -8.32 21.70 -12.35
C ALA A 323 -9.26 22.37 -11.33
N ALA A 324 -10.58 22.19 -11.48
CA ALA A 324 -11.56 22.68 -10.50
C ALA A 324 -11.40 22.04 -9.11
N LEU A 325 -10.84 20.82 -9.04
CA LEU A 325 -10.59 20.11 -7.79
C LEU A 325 -9.21 20.40 -7.19
N GLU A 326 -8.25 20.95 -7.94
CA GLU A 326 -6.88 21.24 -7.49
C GLU A 326 -6.84 22.18 -6.28
N LYS A 327 -7.86 23.04 -6.10
CA LYS A 327 -8.00 23.93 -4.93
C LYS A 327 -8.17 23.21 -3.58
N TYR A 328 -8.49 21.92 -3.57
CA TYR A 328 -8.68 21.15 -2.33
C TYR A 328 -7.42 20.37 -1.94
N ASN A 329 -7.20 20.20 -0.64
CA ASN A 329 -6.18 19.27 -0.15
C ASN A 329 -6.63 17.80 -0.34
N PHE A 330 -5.72 16.87 -0.02
CA PHE A 330 -6.04 15.45 0.02
C PHE A 330 -7.33 15.13 0.77
N PRO A 331 -8.11 14.13 0.30
CA PRO A 331 -9.11 13.54 1.16
C PRO A 331 -8.46 13.02 2.46
N PRO A 332 -9.24 12.90 3.55
CA PRO A 332 -8.75 12.29 4.79
C PRO A 332 -8.55 10.77 4.61
N LEU A 333 -7.33 10.40 4.21
CA LEU A 333 -6.94 9.06 3.76
C LEU A 333 -6.49 8.08 4.88
N HIS A 334 -6.96 8.23 6.11
CA HIS A 334 -6.45 7.49 7.28
C HIS A 334 -6.35 5.96 7.05
N ARG A 335 -7.41 5.33 6.55
CA ARG A 335 -7.45 3.89 6.22
C ARG A 335 -7.30 3.61 4.72
N ASP A 336 -7.55 4.61 3.88
CA ASP A 336 -7.67 4.45 2.44
C ASP A 336 -6.40 4.79 1.67
N PHE A 337 -5.33 5.28 2.31
CA PHE A 337 -4.15 5.82 1.60
C PHE A 337 -3.58 4.87 0.52
N ARG A 338 -3.35 3.61 0.86
CA ARG A 338 -2.84 2.61 -0.10
C ARG A 338 -3.84 2.37 -1.25
N ALA A 339 -5.12 2.27 -0.90
CA ALA A 339 -6.17 1.99 -1.85
C ALA A 339 -6.42 3.17 -2.80
N TYR A 340 -6.31 4.40 -2.30
CA TYR A 340 -6.35 5.64 -3.06
C TYR A 340 -5.24 5.68 -4.13
N LEU A 341 -3.98 5.45 -3.72
CA LEU A 341 -2.85 5.42 -4.65
C LEU A 341 -3.01 4.32 -5.72
N ALA A 342 -3.38 3.11 -5.30
CA ALA A 342 -3.63 2.00 -6.22
C ALA A 342 -4.75 2.33 -7.23
N THR A 343 -5.80 3.03 -6.78
CA THR A 343 -6.92 3.47 -7.64
C THR A 343 -6.48 4.50 -8.66
N LEU A 344 -5.67 5.49 -8.27
CA LEU A 344 -5.13 6.48 -9.19
C LEU A 344 -4.29 5.83 -10.30
N LEU A 345 -3.42 4.88 -9.92
CA LEU A 345 -2.63 4.12 -10.88
C LEU A 345 -3.50 3.26 -11.80
N ALA A 346 -4.50 2.58 -11.25
CA ALA A 346 -5.35 1.67 -11.99
C ALA A 346 -6.30 2.38 -12.96
N ASN A 347 -6.82 3.55 -12.57
CA ASN A 347 -7.82 4.28 -13.36
C ASN A 347 -7.17 5.27 -14.34
N HIS A 348 -6.03 5.88 -13.97
CA HIS A 348 -5.46 7.02 -14.71
C HIS A 348 -4.03 6.78 -15.22
N GLY A 349 -3.41 5.62 -14.98
CA GLY A 349 -2.09 5.29 -15.52
C GLY A 349 -1.02 6.35 -15.18
N VAL A 350 -0.33 6.86 -16.21
CA VAL A 350 0.72 7.89 -16.04
C VAL A 350 0.15 9.23 -15.56
N CYS A 351 -1.08 9.60 -15.94
CA CYS A 351 -1.76 10.75 -15.36
C CYS A 351 -1.98 10.57 -13.86
N GLY A 352 -2.32 9.35 -13.42
CA GLY A 352 -2.42 9.00 -12.01
C GLY A 352 -1.11 9.19 -11.25
N ILE A 353 0.02 8.80 -11.85
CA ILE A 353 1.37 9.07 -11.29
C ILE A 353 1.62 10.56 -11.16
N SER A 354 1.26 11.34 -12.17
CA SER A 354 1.47 12.79 -12.19
C SER A 354 0.63 13.48 -11.11
N ARG A 355 -0.61 13.04 -10.89
CA ARG A 355 -1.46 13.48 -9.78
C ARG A 355 -0.81 13.20 -8.43
N ILE A 356 -0.33 11.97 -8.20
CA ILE A 356 0.38 11.60 -6.97
C ILE A 356 1.61 12.49 -6.76
N LEU A 357 2.38 12.77 -7.82
CA LEU A 357 3.58 13.60 -7.71
C LEU A 357 3.24 15.05 -7.36
N LEU A 358 2.26 15.66 -8.04
CA LEU A 358 1.80 17.03 -7.77
C LEU A 358 1.45 17.18 -6.29
N GLU A 359 0.66 16.24 -5.80
CA GLU A 359 0.21 16.20 -4.42
C GLU A 359 1.35 15.99 -3.39
N LEU A 360 2.52 15.48 -3.79
CA LEU A 360 3.71 15.36 -2.91
C LEU A 360 4.60 16.59 -2.90
N THR A 361 4.52 17.41 -3.94
CA THR A 361 5.36 18.58 -4.13
C THR A 361 4.72 19.89 -3.67
N GLU A 362 3.42 19.87 -3.36
CA GLU A 362 2.76 21.03 -2.77
C GLU A 362 3.27 21.26 -1.34
N ASP A 363 3.81 22.47 -1.09
CA ASP A 363 4.22 22.94 0.23
C ASP A 363 2.99 23.03 1.14
N HIS A 364 2.68 21.94 1.83
CA HIS A 364 1.67 21.95 2.87
C HIS A 364 2.22 22.67 4.11
N PRO A 365 1.56 23.75 4.59
CA PRO A 365 2.05 24.54 5.71
C PRO A 365 2.22 23.74 7.03
N ASP A 366 1.59 22.57 7.14
CA ASP A 366 1.58 21.79 8.39
C ASP A 366 2.52 20.56 8.42
N ASN A 367 2.96 19.98 7.29
CA ASN A 367 4.06 18.98 7.24
C ASN A 367 4.23 18.33 5.85
N PRO A 368 5.20 18.76 5.00
CA PRO A 368 5.58 17.97 3.82
C PRO A 368 6.10 16.56 4.20
N THR A 369 6.64 16.41 5.41
CA THR A 369 7.22 15.16 5.94
C THR A 369 6.20 14.05 6.20
N HIS A 370 4.92 14.38 6.43
CA HIS A 370 3.91 13.38 6.80
C HIS A 370 3.50 12.49 5.61
N LEU A 371 3.35 13.06 4.40
CA LEU A 371 3.03 12.30 3.19
C LEU A 371 4.23 11.47 2.70
N LEU A 372 5.43 12.05 2.73
CA LEU A 372 6.68 11.31 2.47
C LEU A 372 6.89 10.16 3.46
N GLY A 373 6.56 10.38 4.74
CA GLY A 373 6.50 9.34 5.77
C GLY A 373 5.54 8.21 5.40
N ARG A 374 4.30 8.53 5.02
CA ARG A 374 3.27 7.56 4.58
C ARG A 374 3.63 6.82 3.29
N ILE A 375 4.23 7.49 2.30
CA ILE A 375 4.72 6.84 1.09
C ILE A 375 5.87 5.89 1.41
N SER A 376 6.75 6.28 2.32
CA SER A 376 7.82 5.40 2.80
C SER A 376 7.26 4.14 3.47
N GLU A 377 6.06 4.19 4.07
CA GLU A 377 5.34 3.04 4.63
C GLU A 377 4.72 2.13 3.56
N THR A 378 4.46 2.64 2.35
CA THR A 378 3.89 1.87 1.23
C THR A 378 4.97 1.21 0.36
N GLU A 379 5.57 0.10 0.84
CA GLU A 379 6.51 -0.72 0.03
C GLU A 379 5.92 -1.12 -1.36
N HIS A 380 4.59 -1.23 -1.44
CA HIS A 380 3.87 -1.56 -2.66
C HIS A 380 3.97 -0.47 -3.75
N LEU A 381 3.90 0.82 -3.39
CA LEU A 381 3.96 1.89 -4.39
C LEU A 381 5.30 1.86 -5.13
N VAL A 382 6.40 1.69 -4.39
CA VAL A 382 7.74 1.56 -4.95
C VAL A 382 7.83 0.36 -5.90
N LYS A 383 7.25 -0.78 -5.50
CA LYS A 383 7.18 -2.00 -6.31
C LYS A 383 6.36 -1.81 -7.60
N TRP A 384 5.34 -0.97 -7.59
CA TRP A 384 4.53 -0.66 -8.77
C TRP A 384 5.25 0.31 -9.71
N LEU A 385 5.87 1.36 -9.17
CA LEU A 385 6.45 2.45 -9.95
C LEU A 385 7.78 2.11 -10.65
N TRP A 386 8.64 1.27 -10.07
CA TRP A 386 9.98 1.01 -10.64
C TRP A 386 9.95 0.39 -12.04
N LYS A 387 8.84 -0.26 -12.42
CA LYS A 387 8.68 -0.84 -13.76
C LYS A 387 8.24 0.18 -14.80
N THR A 388 7.68 1.32 -14.38
CA THR A 388 7.10 2.34 -15.25
C THR A 388 8.18 3.23 -15.86
N ASN A 389 8.22 3.31 -17.19
CA ASN A 389 9.13 4.20 -17.91
C ASN A 389 8.54 5.62 -17.99
N HIS A 390 8.61 6.37 -16.88
CA HIS A 390 8.17 7.77 -16.85
C HIS A 390 8.94 8.60 -15.80
N PRO A 391 9.36 9.85 -16.09
CA PRO A 391 10.08 10.69 -15.15
C PRO A 391 9.34 10.87 -13.83
N ASN A 392 8.02 11.12 -13.86
CA ASN A 392 7.23 11.31 -12.63
C ASN A 392 7.25 10.08 -11.71
N ALA A 393 7.30 8.86 -12.27
CA ALA A 393 7.42 7.65 -11.49
C ALA A 393 8.76 7.60 -10.74
N ILE A 394 9.84 7.99 -11.42
CA ILE A 394 11.19 8.02 -10.85
C ILE A 394 11.33 9.18 -9.85
N GLN A 395 10.69 10.34 -10.08
CA GLN A 395 10.66 11.43 -9.13
C GLN A 395 10.03 11.00 -7.79
N ILE A 396 8.88 10.30 -7.83
CA ILE A 396 8.26 9.73 -6.61
C ILE A 396 9.21 8.74 -5.92
N LEU A 397 9.93 7.89 -6.68
CA LEU A 397 10.92 6.97 -6.12
C LEU A 397 12.10 7.69 -5.45
N ILE A 398 12.57 8.81 -6.02
CA ILE A 398 13.64 9.64 -5.46
C ILE A 398 13.18 10.29 -4.16
N LEU A 399 12.00 10.92 -4.18
CA LEU A 399 11.40 11.58 -3.03
C LEU A 399 11.12 10.56 -1.89
N GLY A 400 10.66 9.36 -2.23
CA GLY A 400 10.36 8.29 -1.27
C GLY A 400 11.58 7.62 -0.59
N ILE A 401 12.81 8.10 -0.82
CA ILE A 401 14.01 7.61 -0.12
C ILE A 401 14.06 8.21 1.30
N ASN A 402 13.55 7.45 2.28
CA ASN A 402 13.64 7.81 3.70
C ASN A 402 14.49 6.82 4.50
N GLY A 403 15.73 6.57 4.06
CA GLY A 403 16.68 5.67 4.74
C GLY A 403 16.40 4.16 4.61
N LYS A 404 15.39 3.74 3.84
CA LYS A 404 15.06 2.32 3.59
C LYS A 404 15.89 1.72 2.44
N LYS A 405 16.72 0.71 2.73
CA LYS A 405 17.60 0.04 1.75
C LYS A 405 16.85 -0.50 0.52
N LYS A 406 15.67 -1.11 0.70
CA LYS A 406 14.84 -1.63 -0.40
C LYS A 406 14.43 -0.55 -1.41
N HIS A 407 14.15 0.68 -0.98
CA HIS A 407 13.71 1.75 -1.88
C HIS A 407 14.86 2.18 -2.80
N LEU A 408 16.09 2.24 -2.27
CA LEU A 408 17.30 2.48 -3.05
C LEU A 408 17.55 1.38 -4.07
N GLU A 409 17.30 0.11 -3.73
CA GLU A 409 17.43 -1.00 -4.69
C GLU A 409 16.44 -0.86 -5.85
N TYR A 410 15.17 -0.54 -5.58
CA TYR A 410 14.17 -0.34 -6.63
C TYR A 410 14.45 0.89 -7.48
N LEU A 411 14.93 1.99 -6.87
CA LEU A 411 15.38 3.16 -7.62
C LEU A 411 16.56 2.82 -8.53
N SER A 412 17.56 2.09 -8.02
CA SER A 412 18.71 1.65 -8.81
C SER A 412 18.27 0.79 -10.00
N LYS A 413 17.35 -0.17 -9.77
CA LYS A 413 16.75 -0.98 -10.84
C LYS A 413 15.97 -0.12 -11.86
N ALA A 414 15.22 0.88 -11.40
CA ALA A 414 14.49 1.80 -12.27
C ALA A 414 15.45 2.63 -13.14
N CYS A 415 16.51 3.20 -12.56
CA CYS A 415 17.50 3.99 -13.27
C CYS A 415 18.28 3.15 -14.29
N GLN A 416 18.63 1.90 -13.97
CA GLN A 416 19.28 0.98 -14.90
C GLN A 416 18.38 0.60 -16.08
N LYS A 417 17.08 0.37 -15.81
CA LYS A 417 16.11 -0.04 -16.83
C LYS A 417 15.66 1.13 -17.71
N HIS A 418 15.51 2.32 -17.12
CA HIS A 418 14.93 3.51 -17.75
C HIS A 418 15.84 4.75 -17.57
N PRO A 419 17.07 4.75 -18.13
CA PRO A 419 18.06 5.80 -17.88
C PRO A 419 17.65 7.18 -18.38
N ALA A 420 16.96 7.26 -19.53
CA ALA A 420 16.49 8.55 -20.07
C ALA A 420 15.44 9.23 -19.18
N ALA A 421 14.50 8.45 -18.64
CA ALA A 421 13.51 8.94 -17.68
C ALA A 421 14.17 9.33 -16.34
N ALA A 422 15.21 8.60 -15.92
CA ALA A 422 15.95 8.93 -14.70
C ALA A 422 16.72 10.24 -14.82
N ILE A 423 17.40 10.47 -15.94
CA ILE A 423 18.10 11.73 -16.24
C ILE A 423 17.11 12.90 -16.18
N ALA A 424 15.94 12.76 -16.83
CA ALA A 424 14.89 13.77 -16.78
C ALA A 424 14.37 14.00 -15.35
N ALA A 425 14.09 12.95 -14.60
CA ALA A 425 13.57 13.03 -13.23
C ALA A 425 14.53 13.80 -12.29
N TYR A 426 15.82 13.46 -12.29
CA TYR A 426 16.81 14.16 -11.47
C TYR A 426 16.97 15.62 -11.89
N ALA A 427 16.98 15.91 -13.20
CA ALA A 427 17.11 17.29 -13.69
C ALA A 427 15.89 18.16 -13.31
N ILE A 428 14.68 17.59 -13.38
CA ILE A 428 13.45 18.28 -12.98
C ILE A 428 13.44 18.55 -11.47
N LEU A 429 13.81 17.56 -10.65
CA LEU A 429 13.88 17.75 -9.19
C LEU A 429 14.97 18.74 -8.78
N LEU A 430 16.14 18.73 -9.44
CA LEU A 430 17.19 19.71 -9.18
C LEU A 430 16.81 21.13 -9.60
N ALA A 431 15.91 21.26 -10.57
CA ALA A 431 15.37 22.56 -10.98
C ALA A 431 14.37 23.14 -9.96
N THR A 432 13.79 22.31 -9.09
CA THR A 432 12.90 22.74 -8.00
C THR A 432 13.65 22.91 -6.69
N HIS A 433 14.51 21.94 -6.32
CA HIS A 433 15.30 21.97 -5.09
C HIS A 433 16.74 21.51 -5.34
N GLU A 434 17.71 22.35 -4.97
CA GLU A 434 19.11 21.99 -5.10
C GLU A 434 19.53 20.97 -4.04
N ASN A 435 20.05 19.81 -4.48
CA ASN A 435 20.50 18.74 -3.60
C ASN A 435 21.80 18.11 -4.14
N ALA A 436 22.87 18.13 -3.33
CA ALA A 436 24.18 17.64 -3.73
C ALA A 436 24.21 16.13 -4.02
N GLU A 437 23.40 15.32 -3.34
CA GLU A 437 23.31 13.88 -3.58
C GLU A 437 22.63 13.57 -4.91
N TRP A 438 21.54 14.27 -5.21
CA TRP A 438 20.83 14.15 -6.49
C TRP A 438 21.72 14.60 -7.65
N ARG A 439 22.48 15.70 -7.48
CA ARG A 439 23.45 16.17 -8.49
C ARG A 439 24.56 15.14 -8.74
N ARG A 440 25.12 14.52 -7.69
CA ARG A 440 26.10 13.43 -7.84
C ARG A 440 25.52 12.21 -8.55
N ALA A 441 24.28 11.83 -8.24
CA ALA A 441 23.59 10.72 -8.91
C ALA A 441 23.34 11.01 -10.40
N LEU A 442 22.90 12.24 -10.72
CA LEU A 442 22.69 12.70 -12.09
C LEU A 442 23.99 12.65 -12.90
N VAL A 443 25.10 13.19 -12.36
CA VAL A 443 26.40 13.15 -13.04
C VAL A 443 26.85 11.70 -13.32
N LYS A 444 26.67 10.78 -12.37
CA LYS A 444 26.96 9.36 -12.60
C LYS A 444 26.14 8.75 -13.73
N LEU A 445 24.85 9.09 -13.83
CA LEU A 445 23.98 8.62 -14.91
C LEU A 445 24.37 9.21 -16.28
N ILE A 446 24.74 10.49 -16.31
CA ILE A 446 25.22 11.17 -17.52
C ILE A 446 26.53 10.56 -18.00
N ILE A 447 27.49 10.29 -17.10
CA ILE A 447 28.76 9.65 -17.45
C ILE A 447 28.51 8.23 -18.01
N ALA A 448 27.58 7.48 -17.43
CA ALA A 448 27.25 6.14 -17.90
C ALA A 448 26.51 6.13 -19.25
N THR A 449 25.72 7.16 -19.56
CA THR A 449 24.86 7.23 -20.76
C THR A 449 24.80 8.63 -21.40
N PRO A 450 25.93 9.16 -21.91
CA PRO A 450 26.03 10.55 -22.37
C PRO A 450 25.14 10.84 -23.58
N GLU A 451 24.95 9.86 -24.46
CA GLU A 451 24.14 9.97 -25.68
C GLU A 451 22.66 10.29 -25.40
N LEU A 452 22.13 9.85 -24.25
CA LEU A 452 20.71 10.03 -23.90
C LEU A 452 20.39 11.48 -23.53
N VAL A 453 21.37 12.26 -23.06
CA VAL A 453 21.15 13.64 -22.61
C VAL A 453 20.60 14.51 -23.76
N ASN A 454 21.14 14.34 -24.97
CA ASN A 454 20.67 15.07 -26.15
C ASN A 454 19.21 14.73 -26.50
N ASN A 455 18.78 13.50 -26.22
CA ASN A 455 17.41 13.06 -26.46
C ASN A 455 16.44 13.52 -25.38
N VAL A 456 16.92 13.88 -24.18
CA VAL A 456 16.09 14.29 -23.03
C VAL A 456 15.87 15.81 -23.00
N ILE A 457 16.88 16.61 -23.37
CA ILE A 457 16.81 18.09 -23.33
C ILE A 457 15.55 18.68 -23.97
N PRO A 458 15.08 18.22 -25.15
CA PRO A 458 13.89 18.78 -25.79
C PRO A 458 12.59 18.57 -24.99
N TRP A 459 12.57 17.65 -24.03
CA TRP A 459 11.37 17.19 -23.32
C TRP A 459 11.30 17.66 -21.85
N VAL A 460 12.28 18.45 -21.39
CA VAL A 460 12.31 19.00 -20.03
C VAL A 460 12.22 20.53 -20.05
N ASN A 461 11.84 21.13 -18.93
CA ASN A 461 11.75 22.58 -18.82
C ASN A 461 13.14 23.25 -18.95
N ILE A 462 13.15 24.56 -19.21
CA ILE A 462 14.38 25.34 -19.48
C ILE A 462 15.39 25.23 -18.34
N LYS A 463 14.92 25.25 -17.08
CA LYS A 463 15.78 25.13 -15.90
C LYS A 463 16.45 23.75 -15.81
N ALA A 464 15.69 22.68 -16.01
CA ALA A 464 16.21 21.31 -16.04
C ALA A 464 17.17 21.10 -17.22
N ALA A 465 16.87 21.68 -18.38
CA ALA A 465 17.77 21.65 -19.53
C ALA A 465 19.11 22.36 -19.27
N ALA A 466 19.10 23.49 -18.55
CA ALA A 466 20.32 24.19 -18.13
C ALA A 466 21.18 23.31 -17.19
N ILE A 467 20.57 22.66 -16.21
CA ILE A 467 21.26 21.73 -15.30
C ILE A 467 21.87 20.55 -16.07
N LEU A 468 21.14 20.00 -17.05
CA LEU A 468 21.68 18.95 -17.92
C LEU A 468 22.86 19.42 -18.78
N ALA A 469 22.89 20.68 -19.19
CA ALA A 469 24.01 21.26 -19.91
C ALA A 469 25.23 21.49 -19.01
N GLU A 470 25.02 21.96 -17.78
CA GLU A 470 26.07 22.15 -16.76
C GLU A 470 26.71 20.83 -16.32
N CYS A 471 25.90 19.78 -16.14
CA CYS A 471 26.37 18.47 -15.66
C CYS A 471 27.02 17.62 -16.75
N ARG A 472 27.15 18.12 -17.99
CA ARG A 472 27.91 17.42 -19.03
C ARG A 472 29.37 17.37 -18.62
N PRO A 473 30.05 16.22 -18.79
CA PRO A 473 31.50 16.24 -18.74
C PRO A 473 31.96 17.24 -19.81
N GLN A 474 32.66 18.29 -19.38
CA GLN A 474 33.43 19.10 -20.32
C GLN A 474 34.29 18.09 -21.08
N THR A 475 34.15 18.02 -22.39
CA THR A 475 35.12 17.32 -23.24
C THR A 475 36.43 18.06 -23.05
N VAL A 476 37.18 17.64 -22.04
CA VAL A 476 38.59 17.92 -21.92
C VAL A 476 39.23 17.07 -23.02
N THR A 477 39.18 17.59 -24.24
CA THR A 477 40.26 17.41 -25.21
C THR A 477 41.47 18.20 -24.70
N GLU A 478 41.94 17.88 -23.50
CA GLU A 478 43.38 17.91 -23.27
C GLU A 478 43.80 16.51 -23.65
N GLU A 479 44.59 16.41 -24.71
CA GLU A 479 45.41 15.24 -24.95
C GLU A 479 46.26 15.03 -23.70
N CYS A 480 45.77 14.25 -22.73
CA CYS A 480 46.61 13.77 -21.64
C CYS A 480 47.70 12.92 -22.30
N GLU A 481 48.94 13.41 -22.29
CA GLU A 481 50.11 12.64 -22.67
C GLU A 481 50.22 11.44 -21.73
N TYR A 482 49.71 10.29 -22.17
CA TYR A 482 49.94 9.03 -21.47
C TYR A 482 51.40 8.64 -21.62
N ALA A 483 52.06 8.35 -20.50
CA ALA A 483 53.41 7.78 -20.50
C ALA A 483 53.40 6.48 -21.32
N THR A 484 54.20 6.43 -22.39
CA THR A 484 54.32 5.23 -23.22
C THR A 484 55.01 4.10 -22.43
N ALA A 485 54.89 2.84 -22.84
CA ALA A 485 55.40 1.68 -22.08
C ALA A 485 56.91 1.75 -21.75
N ASN A 486 57.65 2.49 -22.55
CA ASN A 486 59.07 2.82 -22.41
C ASN A 486 59.38 3.93 -21.38
N MET A 487 58.36 4.65 -20.89
CA MET A 487 58.43 5.63 -19.81
C MET A 487 58.01 5.04 -18.45
N LEU A 488 57.54 3.80 -18.40
CA LEU A 488 57.17 3.11 -17.16
C LEU A 488 58.36 2.34 -16.55
N PRO A 489 58.52 2.33 -15.22
CA PRO A 489 59.55 1.53 -14.54
C PRO A 489 59.44 0.05 -14.89
N GLN A 490 60.59 -0.64 -15.01
CA GLN A 490 60.66 -2.09 -15.33
C GLN A 490 59.78 -2.97 -14.44
N LEU A 491 59.55 -2.55 -13.18
CA LEU A 491 58.69 -3.25 -12.22
C LEU A 491 57.21 -3.34 -12.67
N LEU A 492 56.72 -2.35 -13.43
CA LEU A 492 55.35 -2.30 -13.94
C LEU A 492 55.24 -2.87 -15.36
N VAL A 493 56.34 -2.84 -16.13
CA VAL A 493 56.40 -3.41 -17.49
C VAL A 493 56.61 -4.93 -17.46
N ALA A 494 57.36 -5.45 -16.47
CA ALA A 494 57.61 -6.87 -16.30
C ALA A 494 57.59 -7.24 -14.80
N PRO A 495 56.40 -7.23 -14.16
CA PRO A 495 56.31 -7.52 -12.75
C PRO A 495 56.72 -8.97 -12.43
N PRO A 496 57.50 -9.19 -11.36
CA PRO A 496 58.13 -10.48 -11.06
C PRO A 496 57.14 -11.61 -10.72
N TRP A 497 55.86 -11.29 -10.48
CA TRP A 497 54.78 -12.26 -10.23
C TRP A 497 54.13 -12.84 -11.51
N ILE A 498 54.53 -12.40 -12.71
CA ILE A 498 54.05 -12.96 -13.99
C ILE A 498 54.92 -14.12 -14.51
N LEU A 499 56.11 -14.34 -13.93
CA LEU A 499 56.96 -15.48 -14.29
C LEU A 499 56.39 -16.78 -13.70
N ASN A 500 55.67 -17.54 -14.53
CA ASN A 500 55.14 -18.87 -14.25
C ASN A 500 56.21 -19.80 -13.64
N LYS A 501 56.22 -19.95 -12.31
CA LYS A 501 56.96 -21.03 -11.65
C LYS A 501 56.22 -22.35 -11.89
N LYS A 502 56.95 -23.34 -12.41
CA LYS A 502 56.52 -24.74 -12.52
C LYS A 502 55.99 -25.22 -11.16
N LYS A 503 54.81 -25.85 -11.16
CA LYS A 503 54.21 -26.53 -9.99
C LYS A 503 55.18 -27.58 -9.44
N THR A 504 55.87 -27.25 -8.36
CA THR A 504 56.43 -28.24 -7.43
C THR A 504 55.32 -28.65 -6.46
N ALA A 505 55.22 -29.96 -6.22
CA ALA A 505 54.21 -30.56 -5.36
C ALA A 505 54.14 -29.87 -3.99
N ILE A 506 52.92 -29.55 -3.56
CA ILE A 506 52.64 -28.94 -2.26
C ILE A 506 52.91 -30.01 -1.19
N PRO A 507 53.77 -29.78 -0.18
CA PRO A 507 53.84 -30.65 0.97
C PRO A 507 52.53 -30.50 1.74
N ILE A 508 51.82 -31.61 1.94
CA ILE A 508 50.64 -31.65 2.80
C ILE A 508 51.11 -31.33 4.22
N PHE A 509 50.77 -30.15 4.72
CA PHE A 509 50.89 -29.83 6.13
C PHE A 509 49.64 -30.33 6.84
N ASP A 510 49.83 -31.32 7.70
CA ASP A 510 48.80 -31.80 8.61
C ASP A 510 48.71 -30.78 9.77
N LEU A 511 47.78 -29.82 9.64
CA LEU A 511 47.51 -28.83 10.67
C LEU A 511 46.42 -29.37 11.59
N PRO A 512 46.63 -29.38 12.92
CA PRO A 512 45.55 -29.69 13.85
C PRO A 512 44.47 -28.60 13.73
N VAL A 513 43.21 -29.02 13.62
CA VAL A 513 42.06 -28.10 13.60
C VAL A 513 42.06 -27.30 14.90
N ILE A 514 42.36 -26.01 14.80
CA ILE A 514 42.18 -25.06 15.90
C ILE A 514 40.67 -24.84 16.06
N PRO A 515 40.11 -24.87 17.28
CA PRO A 515 38.69 -24.56 17.46
C PRO A 515 38.46 -23.11 17.05
N VAL A 516 37.60 -22.89 16.07
CA VAL A 516 37.16 -21.55 15.69
C VAL A 516 36.30 -21.02 16.84
N ALA A 517 36.76 -19.95 17.49
CA ALA A 517 35.92 -19.20 18.42
C ALA A 517 34.77 -18.55 17.64
N ALA A 518 33.55 -18.59 18.19
CA ALA A 518 32.37 -17.99 17.59
C ALA A 518 32.60 -16.49 17.32
N ILE A 519 32.52 -16.10 16.05
CA ILE A 519 32.70 -14.71 15.61
C ILE A 519 31.45 -13.92 16.02
N SER A 520 31.58 -13.13 17.07
CA SER A 520 30.58 -12.15 17.52
C SER A 520 31.03 -10.74 17.14
N ASP A 521 31.24 -10.47 15.85
CA ASP A 521 31.59 -9.11 15.41
C ASP A 521 30.33 -8.35 15.00
N ILE A 522 29.62 -7.81 16.00
CA ILE A 522 28.66 -6.73 15.78
C ILE A 522 29.48 -5.49 15.36
N THR A 523 29.44 -5.14 14.08
CA THR A 523 30.15 -3.96 13.56
C THR A 523 29.59 -2.67 14.17
N PRO A 524 30.40 -1.60 14.35
CA PRO A 524 29.96 -0.31 14.91
C PRO A 524 28.74 0.27 14.18
N GLU A 525 28.60 0.00 12.88
CA GLU A 525 27.45 0.42 12.06
C GLU A 525 26.17 -0.35 12.35
N ILE A 526 26.24 -1.63 12.72
CA ILE A 526 25.09 -2.42 13.18
C ILE A 526 24.62 -1.89 14.54
N THR A 527 25.56 -1.67 15.46
CA THR A 527 25.29 -1.06 16.77
C THR A 527 24.64 0.31 16.63
N LYS A 528 25.11 1.15 15.69
CA LYS A 528 24.55 2.48 15.38
C LYS A 528 23.16 2.41 14.73
N THR A 529 22.87 1.35 13.98
CA THR A 529 21.55 1.14 13.36
C THR A 529 20.51 0.67 14.38
N MET A 530 20.93 -0.12 15.38
CA MET A 530 20.06 -0.63 16.46
C MET A 530 19.77 0.41 17.56
N THR A 531 20.67 1.38 17.78
CA THR A 531 20.57 2.43 18.83
C THR A 531 19.81 3.69 18.41
N ARG A 532 19.18 3.74 17.23
CA ARG A 532 18.63 4.98 16.63
C ARG A 532 17.40 5.57 17.33
N THR A 533 16.95 5.00 18.45
CA THR A 533 15.82 5.50 19.25
C THR A 533 16.34 5.93 20.61
N TYR A 534 16.04 7.17 21.05
CA TYR A 534 16.44 7.71 22.36
C TYR A 534 16.16 6.74 23.54
N LEU A 535 15.06 5.99 23.46
CA LEU A 535 14.70 4.96 24.43
C LEU A 535 15.74 3.83 24.50
N VAL A 536 16.23 3.32 23.36
CA VAL A 536 17.17 2.20 23.30
C VAL A 536 18.52 2.58 23.92
N THR A 537 19.02 3.78 23.64
CA THR A 537 20.29 4.27 24.22
C THR A 537 20.22 4.39 25.74
N ARG A 538 19.09 4.88 26.28
CA ARG A 538 18.88 5.01 27.74
C ARG A 538 18.82 3.65 28.42
N PHE A 539 18.04 2.70 27.89
CA PHE A 539 17.92 1.36 28.48
C PHE A 539 19.20 0.52 28.35
N GLN A 540 19.96 0.72 27.27
CA GLN A 540 21.28 0.10 27.11
C GLN A 540 22.28 0.60 28.16
N GLN A 541 22.29 1.91 28.45
CA GLN A 541 23.15 2.46 29.52
C GLN A 541 22.78 1.89 30.89
N ILE A 542 21.48 1.75 31.18
CA ILE A 542 21.00 1.13 32.42
C ILE A 542 21.44 -0.33 32.49
N ALA A 543 21.26 -1.11 31.42
CA ALA A 543 21.70 -2.51 31.38
C ALA A 543 23.22 -2.67 31.57
N GLN A 544 24.02 -1.77 30.98
CA GLN A 544 25.48 -1.74 31.17
C GLN A 544 25.86 -1.41 32.60
N GLN A 545 25.17 -0.46 33.25
CA GLN A 545 25.38 -0.14 34.66
C GLN A 545 25.06 -1.33 35.57
N GLN A 546 23.92 -2.00 35.39
CA GLN A 546 23.54 -3.19 36.17
C GLN A 546 24.51 -4.36 35.99
N ALA A 547 25.22 -4.42 34.86
CA ALA A 547 26.22 -5.45 34.59
C ALA A 547 27.57 -5.15 35.25
N SER A 548 27.92 -3.88 35.45
CA SER A 548 29.20 -3.44 36.04
C SER A 548 29.14 -3.18 37.55
N GLU A 549 28.00 -2.72 38.07
CA GLU A 549 27.77 -2.41 39.48
C GLU A 549 26.42 -3.00 39.90
N GLN A 550 26.36 -3.72 41.02
CA GLN A 550 25.09 -4.09 41.63
C GLN A 550 24.46 -2.83 42.24
N THR A 551 23.85 -1.99 41.42
CA THR A 551 22.99 -0.92 41.95
C THR A 551 21.78 -1.59 42.59
N LEU A 552 21.55 -1.30 43.86
CA LEU A 552 20.36 -1.72 44.56
C LEU A 552 19.16 -0.99 43.94
N PHE A 553 17.97 -1.59 44.01
CA PHE A 553 16.74 -1.03 43.45
C PHE A 553 16.51 0.45 43.84
N SER A 554 17.06 0.88 44.98
CA SER A 554 17.05 2.25 45.54
C SER A 554 17.60 3.36 44.66
N ASP A 555 18.39 3.06 43.61
CA ASP A 555 19.08 4.09 42.81
C ASP A 555 18.26 4.53 41.58
N LEU A 556 17.04 4.00 41.39
CA LEU A 556 16.17 4.39 40.28
C LEU A 556 15.51 5.75 40.52
N PRO A 557 15.52 6.67 39.53
CA PRO A 557 14.80 7.92 39.66
C PRO A 557 13.29 7.64 39.80
N PRO A 558 12.58 8.37 40.69
CA PRO A 558 11.15 8.16 40.89
C PRO A 558 10.39 8.37 39.58
N MET A 559 9.38 7.52 39.34
CA MET A 559 8.49 7.66 38.18
C MET A 559 7.88 9.06 38.08
N GLU A 560 8.02 9.68 36.91
CA GLU A 560 7.40 10.96 36.63
C GLU A 560 5.87 10.85 36.66
N LYS A 561 5.22 11.88 37.21
CA LYS A 561 3.77 12.01 37.28
C LYS A 561 3.23 12.33 35.88
N ALA A 562 2.33 11.52 35.34
CA ALA A 562 1.64 11.88 34.09
C ALA A 562 0.74 13.10 34.32
N SER A 563 0.57 13.94 33.28
CA SER A 563 -0.16 15.24 33.38
C SER A 563 -1.62 15.13 33.82
N TRP A 564 -2.20 13.92 33.77
CA TRP A 564 -3.58 13.59 34.13
C TRP A 564 -3.69 12.81 35.45
N GLU A 565 -2.58 12.53 36.15
CA GLU A 565 -2.60 11.94 37.50
C GLU A 565 -3.02 13.00 38.54
N VAL A 566 -3.96 12.67 39.44
CA VAL A 566 -4.39 13.60 40.49
C VAL A 566 -3.47 13.52 41.71
N CYS A 567 -3.16 12.30 42.18
CA CYS A 567 -2.28 12.06 43.32
C CYS A 567 -1.19 11.04 42.97
N SER A 568 0.06 11.32 43.33
CA SER A 568 1.18 10.39 43.16
C SER A 568 1.25 9.49 44.40
N VAL A 569 0.84 8.24 44.29
CA VAL A 569 1.18 7.24 45.31
C VAL A 569 2.67 6.91 45.14
N PRO A 570 3.53 7.17 46.14
CA PRO A 570 4.94 6.82 46.05
C PRO A 570 5.06 5.30 46.00
N LEU A 571 5.50 4.77 44.85
CA LEU A 571 5.83 3.36 44.70
C LEU A 571 7.25 3.13 45.24
N THR A 572 7.44 2.02 45.97
CA THR A 572 8.80 1.59 46.31
C THR A 572 9.59 1.28 45.04
N PRO A 573 10.93 1.32 45.05
CA PRO A 573 11.70 1.06 43.84
C PRO A 573 11.42 -0.31 43.21
N GLU A 574 11.15 -1.34 44.03
CA GLU A 574 10.74 -2.67 43.57
C GLU A 574 9.37 -2.63 42.88
N GLN A 575 8.42 -1.86 43.43
CA GLN A 575 7.10 -1.68 42.82
C GLN A 575 7.18 -0.90 41.50
N GLN A 576 8.14 0.03 41.36
CA GLN A 576 8.36 0.74 40.10
C GLN A 576 8.89 -0.22 39.02
N ILE A 577 9.79 -1.14 39.38
CA ILE A 577 10.29 -2.16 38.45
C ILE A 577 9.16 -3.10 38.04
N LEU A 578 8.35 -3.57 38.99
CA LEU A 578 7.17 -4.38 38.68
C LEU A 578 6.21 -3.66 37.74
N TRP A 579 5.98 -2.36 37.97
CA TRP A 579 5.17 -1.54 37.08
C TRP A 579 5.72 -1.56 35.64
N TYR A 580 7.02 -1.33 35.47
CA TYR A 580 7.66 -1.36 34.14
C TYR A 580 7.67 -2.76 33.50
N LEU A 581 7.76 -3.83 34.29
CA LEU A 581 7.71 -5.22 33.82
C LEU A 581 6.32 -5.66 33.34
N GLY A 582 5.27 -4.88 33.66
CA GLY A 582 3.91 -5.12 33.19
C GLY A 582 2.84 -5.20 34.28
N PHE A 583 3.17 -4.98 35.56
CA PHE A 583 2.19 -4.80 36.64
C PHE A 583 1.53 -3.41 36.58
N GLU A 584 1.18 -2.95 35.39
CA GLU A 584 0.50 -1.68 35.15
C GLU A 584 -1.02 -1.83 35.27
N LYS A 585 -1.59 -1.36 36.38
CA LYS A 585 -3.05 -1.32 36.58
C LYS A 585 -3.45 0.04 37.12
N TRP A 586 -4.47 0.62 36.49
CA TRP A 586 -5.04 1.91 36.87
C TRP A 586 -6.41 1.71 37.51
N ARG A 587 -6.67 2.41 38.60
CA ARG A 587 -7.98 2.48 39.25
C ARG A 587 -8.60 3.85 38.95
N GLU A 588 -9.82 3.85 38.45
CA GLU A 588 -10.61 5.07 38.31
C GLU A 588 -11.19 5.45 39.68
N SER A 589 -10.89 6.66 40.13
CA SER A 589 -11.41 7.27 41.35
C SER A 589 -12.17 8.55 40.96
N GLY A 590 -13.44 8.69 41.35
CA GLY A 590 -14.22 9.94 41.16
C GLY A 590 -14.39 10.42 39.70
N GLU A 591 -14.45 11.75 39.50
CA GLU A 591 -14.69 12.42 38.20
C GLU A 591 -13.52 12.26 37.22
N LYS A 592 -13.38 11.06 36.61
CA LYS A 592 -12.35 10.75 35.58
C LYS A 592 -10.91 10.94 36.05
N THR A 593 -10.64 10.64 37.31
CA THR A 593 -9.27 10.68 37.85
C THR A 593 -8.74 9.26 37.98
N TYR A 594 -7.45 9.06 37.69
CA TYR A 594 -6.83 7.74 37.64
C TYR A 594 -5.68 7.66 38.65
N GLU A 595 -5.66 6.58 39.41
CA GLU A 595 -4.65 6.27 40.41
C GLU A 595 -3.91 4.99 40.05
N LYS A 596 -2.59 4.97 40.24
CA LYS A 596 -1.76 3.78 40.06
C LYS A 596 -2.09 2.75 41.14
N VAL A 597 -2.42 1.53 40.74
CA VAL A 597 -2.55 0.41 41.68
C VAL A 597 -1.15 -0.17 41.90
N SER A 598 -0.67 -0.15 43.13
CA SER A 598 0.61 -0.75 43.48
C SER A 598 0.55 -2.28 43.34
N ALA A 599 1.67 -2.86 42.87
CA ALA A 599 1.83 -4.30 42.83
C ALA A 599 1.76 -4.89 44.26
N PRO A 600 1.18 -6.10 44.43
CA PRO A 600 1.04 -6.71 45.74
C PRO A 600 2.41 -7.01 46.36
N GLN A 601 2.50 -6.98 47.69
CA GLN A 601 3.75 -7.25 48.40
C GLN A 601 4.31 -8.65 48.09
N ARG A 602 3.45 -9.62 47.77
CA ARG A 602 3.86 -10.95 47.33
C ARG A 602 4.63 -10.94 46.01
N ALA A 603 4.26 -10.07 45.07
CA ALA A 603 5.01 -9.87 43.83
C ALA A 603 6.36 -9.20 44.09
N VAL A 604 6.42 -8.26 45.04
CA VAL A 604 7.67 -7.65 45.50
C VAL A 604 8.58 -8.72 46.12
N ASP A 605 8.05 -9.55 47.01
CA ASP A 605 8.81 -10.62 47.67
C ASP A 605 9.29 -11.67 46.65
N ALA A 606 8.48 -12.01 45.66
CA ALA A 606 8.86 -12.92 44.56
C ALA A 606 9.96 -12.32 43.68
N LEU A 607 9.88 -11.02 43.38
CA LEU A 607 10.93 -10.29 42.64
C LEU A 607 12.26 -10.32 43.42
N LEU A 608 12.23 -9.99 44.72
CA LEU A 608 13.41 -9.96 45.58
C LEU A 608 14.04 -11.35 45.79
N ARG A 609 13.24 -12.42 45.75
CA ARG A 609 13.71 -13.81 45.80
C ARG A 609 14.13 -14.37 44.44
N PHE A 610 13.95 -13.61 43.37
CA PHE A 610 14.14 -14.06 41.98
C PHE A 610 13.35 -15.33 41.64
N ASP A 611 12.16 -15.47 42.21
CA ASP A 611 11.25 -16.61 42.00
C ASP A 611 10.26 -16.29 40.87
N PHE A 612 10.62 -16.67 39.65
CA PHE A 612 9.78 -16.40 38.48
C PHE A 612 8.43 -17.14 38.53
N PRO A 613 8.34 -18.45 38.87
CA PRO A 613 7.05 -19.11 39.00
C PRO A 613 6.08 -18.41 39.96
N ALA A 614 6.57 -17.96 41.13
CA ALA A 614 5.75 -17.20 42.07
C ALA A 614 5.35 -15.84 41.51
N LEU A 615 6.25 -15.16 40.81
CA LEU A 615 5.99 -13.86 40.20
C LEU A 615 4.99 -13.93 39.04
N ASP A 616 5.04 -14.98 38.22
CA ASP A 616 4.12 -15.25 37.10
C ASP A 616 2.70 -15.59 37.60
N ALA A 617 2.61 -16.33 38.70
CA ALA A 617 1.33 -16.58 39.36
C ALA A 617 0.69 -15.29 39.89
N GLU A 618 1.48 -14.43 40.55
CA GLU A 618 1.01 -13.12 41.02
C GLU A 618 0.69 -12.17 39.86
N PHE A 619 1.43 -12.20 38.75
CA PHE A 619 1.14 -11.43 37.54
C PHE A 619 -0.23 -11.79 36.94
N THR A 620 -0.49 -13.10 36.84
CA THR A 620 -1.76 -13.63 36.33
C THR A 620 -2.93 -13.25 37.25
N GLN A 621 -2.72 -13.35 38.57
CA GLN A 621 -3.72 -12.97 39.57
C GLN A 621 -3.99 -11.46 39.59
N PHE A 622 -2.95 -10.62 39.49
CA PHE A 622 -3.08 -9.16 39.55
C PHE A 622 -3.91 -8.58 38.40
N HIS A 623 -3.85 -9.23 37.23
CA HIS A 623 -4.60 -8.86 36.04
C HIS A 623 -5.94 -9.59 35.90
N ASP A 624 -6.41 -10.31 36.91
CA ASP A 624 -7.71 -11.01 36.89
C ASP A 624 -7.89 -11.94 35.66
N ASN A 625 -6.81 -12.62 35.22
CA ASN A 625 -6.75 -13.41 33.97
C ASN A 625 -7.03 -12.62 32.67
N THR A 626 -6.98 -11.28 32.70
CA THR A 626 -7.06 -10.47 31.48
C THR A 626 -5.74 -10.52 30.70
N TYR A 627 -5.83 -10.41 29.37
CA TYR A 627 -4.68 -10.55 28.48
C TYR A 627 -3.74 -9.35 28.61
N LYS A 628 -2.62 -9.53 29.32
CA LYS A 628 -1.54 -8.56 29.49
C LYS A 628 -0.19 -9.23 29.19
N SER A 629 0.75 -8.44 28.69
CA SER A 629 2.06 -8.89 28.20
C SER A 629 3.20 -8.42 29.09
N TRP A 630 4.19 -9.27 29.30
CA TRP A 630 5.46 -8.88 29.92
C TRP A 630 6.22 -7.87 29.05
N ASN A 631 6.85 -6.87 29.67
CA ASN A 631 7.68 -5.90 28.95
C ASN A 631 9.16 -6.26 29.07
N LEU A 632 9.73 -6.83 28.01
CA LEU A 632 11.10 -7.36 27.99
C LEU A 632 12.17 -6.26 28.05
N ILE A 633 11.82 -5.02 27.67
CA ILE A 633 12.73 -3.86 27.77
C ILE A 633 13.06 -3.59 29.24
N ALA A 634 12.07 -3.74 30.14
CA ALA A 634 12.20 -3.42 31.55
C ALA A 634 13.09 -4.42 32.33
N LEU A 635 13.49 -5.52 31.72
CA LEU A 635 14.47 -6.44 32.31
C LEU A 635 15.84 -5.77 32.50
N CYS A 636 16.12 -4.65 31.82
CA CYS A 636 17.37 -3.90 32.00
C CYS A 636 17.56 -3.35 33.42
N TYR A 637 16.49 -3.29 34.22
CA TYR A 637 16.52 -2.83 35.61
C TYR A 637 16.89 -3.94 36.60
N LEU A 638 17.03 -5.18 36.14
CA LEU A 638 17.46 -6.31 36.96
C LEU A 638 18.96 -6.56 36.78
N PRO A 639 19.63 -7.15 37.79
CA PRO A 639 21.03 -7.51 37.63
C PRO A 639 21.20 -8.57 36.53
N GLY A 640 22.31 -8.49 35.79
CA GLY A 640 22.44 -9.13 34.48
C GLY A 640 22.16 -10.63 34.42
N GLN A 641 22.62 -11.42 35.41
CA GLN A 641 22.36 -12.87 35.43
C GLN A 641 20.88 -13.20 35.72
N GLN A 642 20.22 -12.41 36.56
CA GLN A 642 18.81 -12.57 36.91
C GLN A 642 17.90 -12.08 35.79
N ALA A 643 18.26 -10.98 35.11
CA ALA A 643 17.57 -10.49 33.92
C ALA A 643 17.55 -11.56 32.82
N ILE A 644 18.68 -12.22 32.58
CA ILE A 644 18.82 -13.33 31.61
C ILE A 644 17.99 -14.54 32.04
N SER A 645 18.03 -14.92 33.32
CA SER A 645 17.24 -16.04 33.85
C SER A 645 15.73 -15.83 33.68
N PHE A 646 15.24 -14.62 33.96
CA PHE A 646 13.83 -14.26 33.72
C PHE A 646 13.51 -14.19 32.24
N LEU A 647 14.40 -13.62 31.41
CA LEU A 647 14.19 -13.57 29.97
C LEU A 647 13.94 -14.97 29.38
N ASN A 648 14.75 -15.95 29.78
CA ASN A 648 14.63 -17.33 29.30
C ASN A 648 13.31 -17.99 29.71
N GLN A 649 12.76 -17.60 30.86
CA GLN A 649 11.50 -18.12 31.34
C GLN A 649 10.29 -17.41 30.71
N ILE A 650 10.42 -16.11 30.38
CA ILE A 650 9.37 -15.31 29.71
C ILE A 650 9.27 -15.61 28.22
N ILE A 651 10.39 -15.83 27.49
CA ILE A 651 10.38 -16.12 26.05
C ILE A 651 9.59 -17.40 25.73
N ASN A 652 9.55 -18.35 26.67
CA ASN A 652 8.76 -19.58 26.55
C ASN A 652 7.25 -19.38 26.78
N LYS A 653 6.79 -18.14 27.03
CA LYS A 653 5.37 -17.77 27.18
C LYS A 653 4.89 -17.05 25.92
N ASP A 654 3.60 -17.15 25.61
CA ASP A 654 3.03 -16.56 24.39
C ASP A 654 2.77 -15.04 24.47
N ASN A 655 2.96 -14.41 25.65
CA ASN A 655 2.48 -13.04 25.92
C ASN A 655 3.60 -12.12 26.46
N TYR A 656 4.40 -11.55 25.54
CA TYR A 656 5.42 -10.55 25.87
C TYR A 656 5.53 -9.48 24.77
N THR A 657 6.20 -8.37 25.08
CA THR A 657 6.44 -7.24 24.17
C THR A 657 7.85 -6.70 24.35
N GLY A 658 8.42 -6.15 23.28
CA GLY A 658 9.73 -5.47 23.32
C GLY A 658 10.90 -6.34 22.83
N GLU A 659 10.61 -7.50 22.26
CA GLU A 659 11.56 -8.49 21.74
C GLU A 659 12.55 -7.90 20.72
N LYS A 660 12.08 -7.00 19.86
CA LYS A 660 12.91 -6.29 18.86
C LYS A 660 14.04 -5.44 19.45
N TYR A 661 14.00 -5.13 20.75
CA TYR A 661 14.98 -4.27 21.42
C TYR A 661 15.97 -5.03 22.30
N ILE A 662 15.77 -6.33 22.51
CA ILE A 662 16.56 -7.12 23.46
C ILE A 662 18.04 -7.17 23.06
N LEU A 663 18.33 -7.50 21.79
CA LEU A 663 19.69 -7.52 21.28
C LEU A 663 20.36 -6.14 21.35
N ALA A 664 19.58 -5.06 21.20
CA ALA A 664 20.11 -3.71 21.28
C ALA A 664 20.42 -3.27 22.71
N ILE A 665 19.66 -3.75 23.70
CA ILE A 665 19.78 -3.38 25.11
C ILE A 665 20.81 -4.24 25.84
N PHE A 666 20.80 -5.55 25.61
CA PHE A 666 21.64 -6.52 26.32
C PHE A 666 22.91 -6.93 25.54
N GLY A 667 23.02 -6.58 24.25
CA GLY A 667 24.24 -6.81 23.45
C GLY A 667 24.68 -8.28 23.40
N ASP A 668 25.99 -8.53 23.43
CA ASP A 668 26.60 -9.87 23.40
C ASP A 668 26.25 -10.76 24.62
N ALA A 669 25.74 -10.18 25.72
CA ALA A 669 25.23 -10.97 26.84
C ALA A 669 23.99 -11.81 26.45
N ALA A 670 23.31 -11.44 25.35
CA ALA A 670 22.22 -12.21 24.75
C ALA A 670 22.71 -13.25 23.72
N ASN A 671 24.00 -13.34 23.39
CA ASN A 671 24.55 -14.32 22.42
C ASN A 671 24.85 -15.69 23.05
N LEU A 672 24.76 -15.85 24.38
CA LEU A 672 24.68 -17.17 25.03
C LEU A 672 23.32 -17.87 24.81
N LEU A 673 22.48 -17.35 23.91
CA LEU A 673 21.03 -17.52 23.90
C LEU A 673 20.39 -17.73 22.52
N ILE A 674 21.16 -18.21 21.53
CA ILE A 674 20.60 -18.80 20.30
C ILE A 674 21.00 -20.27 20.21
#